data_AF-A0A9C8KWS1-F1
#
_entry.id   AF-A0A9C8KWS1-F1
#
_cell.length_a   1.000
_cell.length_b   1.000
_cell.length_c   1.000
_cell.angle_alpha   90.00
_cell.angle_beta   90.00
_cell.angle_gamma   90.00
#
_symmetry.space_group_name_H-M   'P 1'
#
loop_
_entity.id
_entity.type
_entity.pdbx_description
1 polymer ?
#
loop_
_entity_poly.entity_id
_entity_poly.type
_entity_poly.pdbx_seq_one_letter_code
_entity_poly.pdbx_strand_id
1 'polypeptide(L)'
;MTRIRVDKPTGISNIVLVLLIAFSFLFLETRIEAQSPPSPGPSRAIQGSSGTAPPYPPSTRWRMIDSPQHRIIFPAGFENQALRVAQLGEGLEEDIAQDYGVEVPQLPLILNTSRQVSNGYVTLAPRHSLWYGYNVQQQFAGPLDWYSLLALHEGRHVVQFEALNRGFTRFAGWAAGEYGRSFFSMYSMPLWYFEGDAILSETALSSAGRGRSAAFHREIRAILGEDRLPSYSQAYLGSYSEHFPNHYHLGFPLVTYIRHAYGPEAWKEIVRETAKFSFWPLRFHRAVKKVTGCSMPELYQDGMAFLSDYFTERDRFRTTTKAERVFPREEREEWINYLPLSVDVENRLYVLRYGDREAPALVRVKVGEKPSDREGETARPSEELVCYLPDRHQRPSVSAGRAVWTEELPHPLWSKVSTSAIVLFEIDEGRRHLLTGDGAYQAPSLSPEGDRVAVIEALPGGGGRLILLDADGGTELLATAPPVDVDSREGEPLFLRQPAWSPEGDRLAVIALQHGQNRLWEYSIEEDSWRPLSEPAAFRIADPRYFHTDDPEKEYLAYVSERSGTEAIEALPTSGRAGKDIYLIASRPFGAIGPVAAAGRIYFADYTADGFHTASITPPMERLLSPDETDAEPIDYVNPIAKEWSVPQRGGDESSSAETTEEPSPDRRGEYPIEEYGPLSGILNYHSWGAIPDFEGGLEFFARSDEILSRLSLTNFGGFNLQNDRYYLGLQGTYRGFFPILQFGLSADTNSPTDPDSQWYGATALLGADAPLNLSRGVWFRRLSLNTTAYLRYEEARPEYDGDQDAYALPIGHSLSWYGASKASSPADFAPPWEQYLELNALYTAAPAEYWGRRFGLQGLLTFPGPARSHRLQLSLSGEAKSGREVPLNTPSIRPRAYPFGWNEHYPENAVA
;
A
#
# COMPACT_ATOMS: atom_id res chain seq x y z
N MET A 1 -19.15 17.75 -31.18
CA MET A 1 -19.66 19.01 -30.60
C MET A 1 -21.15 19.12 -30.91
N THR A 2 -22.01 18.79 -29.95
CA THR A 2 -23.46 19.06 -30.02
C THR A 2 -23.84 19.68 -28.69
N ARG A 3 -24.11 21.00 -28.69
CA ARG A 3 -24.49 21.77 -27.49
C ARG A 3 -25.92 21.41 -27.09
N ILE A 4 -26.09 20.72 -25.98
CA ILE A 4 -27.38 20.64 -25.29
C ILE A 4 -27.48 21.87 -24.38
N ARG A 5 -28.46 22.73 -24.66
CA ARG A 5 -28.81 23.90 -23.87
C ARG A 5 -29.79 23.42 -22.79
N VAL A 6 -29.35 23.39 -21.53
CA VAL A 6 -30.23 23.11 -20.39
C VAL A 6 -30.69 24.45 -19.84
N ASP A 7 -31.99 24.74 -19.98
CA ASP A 7 -32.62 25.88 -19.33
C ASP A 7 -32.69 25.67 -17.81
N LYS A 8 -32.68 26.79 -17.07
CA LYS A 8 -32.49 26.90 -15.61
C LYS A 8 -33.24 25.82 -14.78
N PRO A 9 -32.53 25.05 -13.93
CA PRO A 9 -33.16 24.12 -13.01
C PRO A 9 -33.47 24.74 -11.64
N THR A 10 -34.62 24.40 -11.08
CA THR A 10 -35.01 24.65 -9.68
C THR A 10 -34.17 23.78 -8.74
N GLY A 11 -33.60 24.39 -7.70
CA GLY A 11 -32.47 23.85 -6.92
C GLY A 11 -32.68 22.54 -6.14
N ILE A 12 -33.89 21.97 -6.08
CA ILE A 12 -34.18 20.74 -5.33
C ILE A 12 -34.00 19.48 -6.20
N SER A 13 -34.32 19.55 -7.50
CA SER A 13 -34.23 18.37 -8.40
C SER A 13 -32.79 17.93 -8.68
N ASN A 14 -31.86 18.89 -8.77
CA ASN A 14 -30.44 18.59 -8.96
C ASN A 14 -29.78 17.94 -7.73
N ILE A 15 -30.26 18.24 -6.52
CA ILE A 15 -29.73 17.64 -5.29
C ILE A 15 -30.12 16.17 -5.23
N VAL A 16 -31.38 15.85 -5.54
CA VAL A 16 -31.87 14.46 -5.59
C VAL A 16 -31.16 13.68 -6.70
N LEU A 17 -30.97 14.27 -7.87
CA LEU A 17 -30.26 13.61 -8.98
C LEU A 17 -28.77 13.38 -8.68
N VAL A 18 -28.07 14.35 -8.08
CA VAL A 18 -26.67 14.20 -7.65
C VAL A 18 -26.54 13.17 -6.53
N LEU A 19 -27.50 13.14 -5.59
CA LEU A 19 -27.57 12.09 -4.56
C LEU A 19 -27.76 10.71 -5.17
N LEU A 20 -28.70 10.53 -6.10
CA LEU A 20 -28.95 9.24 -6.77
C LEU A 20 -27.76 8.80 -7.62
N ILE A 21 -27.08 9.73 -8.31
CA ILE A 21 -25.86 9.45 -9.08
C ILE A 21 -24.70 9.08 -8.13
N ALA A 22 -24.50 9.82 -7.05
CA ALA A 22 -23.45 9.54 -6.05
C ALA A 22 -23.66 8.18 -5.37
N PHE A 23 -24.90 7.85 -4.98
CA PHE A 23 -25.25 6.53 -4.45
C PHE A 23 -25.06 5.41 -5.48
N SER A 24 -25.28 5.68 -6.77
CA SER A 24 -25.02 4.69 -7.84
C SER A 24 -23.52 4.45 -8.06
N PHE A 25 -22.67 5.46 -7.89
CA PHE A 25 -21.20 5.34 -8.01
C PHE A 25 -20.56 4.57 -6.84
N LEU A 26 -21.06 4.74 -5.62
CA LEU A 26 -20.68 3.97 -4.42
C LEU A 26 -20.77 2.45 -4.62
N PHE A 27 -21.71 1.99 -5.44
CA PHE A 27 -21.90 0.57 -5.78
C PHE A 27 -21.20 0.14 -7.07
N LEU A 28 -20.74 1.08 -7.90
CA LEU A 28 -19.92 0.75 -9.07
C LEU A 28 -18.51 0.34 -8.63
N GLU A 29 -17.91 0.98 -7.63
CA GLU A 29 -16.57 0.61 -7.13
C GLU A 29 -16.52 -0.78 -6.51
N THR A 30 -17.57 -1.23 -5.81
CA THR A 30 -17.69 -2.63 -5.33
C THR A 30 -17.96 -3.64 -6.46
N ARG A 31 -18.41 -3.19 -7.63
CA ARG A 31 -18.57 -4.02 -8.84
C ARG A 31 -17.36 -3.96 -9.78
N ILE A 32 -16.50 -2.94 -9.70
CA ILE A 32 -15.35 -2.78 -10.59
C ILE A 32 -14.24 -3.79 -10.27
N GLU A 33 -14.12 -4.26 -9.03
CA GLU A 33 -13.25 -5.41 -8.68
C GLU A 33 -13.85 -6.78 -9.05
N ALA A 34 -15.08 -6.81 -9.55
CA ALA A 34 -15.79 -8.02 -9.94
C ALA A 34 -16.30 -7.87 -11.38
N GLN A 35 -15.40 -8.00 -12.36
CA GLN A 35 -15.83 -8.27 -13.74
C GLN A 35 -16.42 -9.69 -13.81
N SER A 36 -17.63 -9.85 -13.28
CA SER A 36 -18.59 -10.86 -13.70
C SER A 36 -19.73 -10.12 -14.39
N PRO A 37 -20.19 -10.57 -15.57
CA PRO A 37 -21.28 -9.91 -16.27
C PRO A 37 -22.53 -9.86 -15.37
N PRO A 38 -23.32 -8.78 -15.43
CA PRO A 38 -24.61 -8.74 -14.75
C PRO A 38 -25.44 -9.95 -15.22
N SER A 39 -26.05 -10.69 -14.30
CA SER A 39 -26.98 -11.77 -14.64
C SER A 39 -28.35 -11.18 -15.00
N PRO A 40 -28.83 -11.25 -16.26
CA PRO A 40 -30.18 -10.84 -16.63
C PRO A 40 -31.18 -12.00 -16.49
N GLY A 41 -31.49 -12.42 -15.26
CA GLY A 41 -32.63 -13.31 -14.98
C GLY A 41 -33.82 -12.51 -14.45
N PRO A 42 -35.08 -12.87 -14.78
CA PRO A 42 -36.27 -12.17 -14.28
C PRO A 42 -36.52 -12.40 -12.78
N SER A 43 -35.69 -13.17 -12.08
CA SER A 43 -35.66 -13.24 -10.60
C SER A 43 -34.37 -12.60 -10.09
N ARG A 44 -34.51 -11.57 -9.23
CA ARG A 44 -33.39 -10.94 -8.53
C ARG A 44 -32.86 -11.90 -7.47
N ALA A 45 -32.04 -12.83 -7.92
CA ALA A 45 -31.40 -13.81 -7.07
C ALA A 45 -30.27 -13.15 -6.26
N ILE A 46 -30.08 -13.67 -5.05
CA ILE A 46 -28.88 -13.50 -4.23
C ILE A 46 -27.64 -13.63 -5.12
N GLN A 47 -26.87 -12.55 -5.23
CA GLN A 47 -25.66 -12.53 -6.04
C GLN A 47 -24.54 -13.22 -5.26
N GLY A 48 -23.87 -14.20 -5.88
CA GLY A 48 -22.64 -14.74 -5.32
C GLY A 48 -21.60 -13.62 -5.26
N SER A 49 -21.12 -13.27 -4.07
CA SER A 49 -20.04 -12.30 -3.94
C SER A 49 -18.77 -12.92 -4.52
N SER A 50 -18.02 -12.20 -5.37
CA SER A 50 -16.61 -12.51 -5.60
C SER A 50 -15.85 -12.20 -4.32
N GLY A 51 -15.69 -13.20 -3.46
CA GLY A 51 -15.18 -13.02 -2.11
C GLY A 51 -13.71 -12.61 -2.08
N THR A 52 -13.38 -11.69 -1.18
CA THR A 52 -12.05 -11.61 -0.58
C THR A 52 -11.77 -12.93 0.16
N ALA A 53 -10.57 -13.49 -0.01
CA ALA A 53 -10.18 -14.73 0.66
C ALA A 53 -10.28 -14.57 2.19
N PRO A 54 -10.54 -15.67 2.94
CA PRO A 54 -10.62 -15.61 4.39
C PRO A 54 -9.44 -14.86 5.01
N PRO A 55 -9.65 -13.97 5.99
CA PRO A 55 -8.57 -13.12 6.48
C PRO A 55 -7.55 -13.90 7.32
N TYR A 56 -8.01 -14.70 8.28
CA TYR A 56 -7.17 -15.35 9.28
C TYR A 56 -7.53 -16.83 9.50
N PRO A 57 -6.56 -17.69 9.88
CA PRO A 57 -6.84 -19.07 10.25
C PRO A 57 -7.84 -19.19 11.42
N PRO A 58 -8.70 -20.24 11.47
CA PRO A 58 -9.62 -20.47 12.57
C PRO A 58 -8.90 -20.76 13.90
N SER A 59 -7.65 -21.21 13.83
CA SER A 59 -6.81 -21.51 15.00
C SER A 59 -6.25 -20.27 15.69
N THR A 60 -6.33 -19.08 15.06
CA THR A 60 -5.86 -17.83 15.66
C THR A 60 -6.75 -17.48 16.84
N ARG A 61 -6.17 -17.50 18.05
CA ARG A 61 -6.85 -17.08 19.28
C ARG A 61 -6.72 -15.57 19.43
N TRP A 62 -7.84 -14.87 19.41
CA TRP A 62 -7.89 -13.42 19.53
C TRP A 62 -8.15 -12.99 20.97
N ARG A 63 -7.48 -11.91 21.38
CA ARG A 63 -7.63 -11.21 22.65
C ARG A 63 -7.95 -9.74 22.38
N MET A 64 -8.42 -9.05 23.40
CA MET A 64 -8.63 -7.61 23.33
C MET A 64 -8.23 -6.88 24.60
N ILE A 65 -7.89 -5.60 24.42
CA ILE A 65 -7.78 -4.58 25.48
C ILE A 65 -8.79 -3.49 25.14
N ASP A 66 -9.60 -3.10 26.12
CA ASP A 66 -10.53 -1.97 26.00
C ASP A 66 -9.92 -0.76 26.72
N SER A 67 -9.53 0.26 25.97
CA SER A 67 -9.03 1.56 26.47
C SER A 67 -10.01 2.68 26.09
N PRO A 68 -9.91 3.88 26.68
CA PRO A 68 -10.84 4.98 26.35
C PRO A 68 -10.87 5.33 24.85
N GLN A 69 -9.72 5.29 24.17
CA GLN A 69 -9.57 5.63 22.76
C GLN A 69 -9.77 4.43 21.83
N HIS A 70 -9.38 3.22 22.25
CA HIS A 70 -9.36 2.06 21.37
C HIS A 70 -9.89 0.78 21.99
N ARG A 71 -10.56 -0.02 21.16
CA ARG A 71 -10.71 -1.46 21.39
C ARG A 71 -9.66 -2.19 20.58
N ILE A 72 -8.56 -2.57 21.21
CA ILE A 72 -7.41 -3.17 20.54
C ILE A 72 -7.64 -4.68 20.45
N ILE A 73 -7.73 -5.22 19.24
CA ILE A 73 -7.94 -6.64 18.94
C ILE A 73 -6.65 -7.23 18.37
N PHE A 74 -6.10 -8.23 19.04
CA PHE A 74 -4.78 -8.77 18.72
C PHE A 74 -4.71 -10.29 18.95
N PRO A 75 -3.81 -11.02 18.26
CA PRO A 75 -3.62 -12.44 18.51
C PRO A 75 -2.92 -12.71 19.85
N ALA A 76 -3.26 -13.81 20.52
CA ALA A 76 -2.60 -14.22 21.76
C ALA A 76 -1.08 -14.39 21.57
N GLY A 77 -0.29 -13.93 22.55
CA GLY A 77 1.18 -13.87 22.47
C GLY A 77 1.75 -12.49 22.11
N PHE A 78 0.89 -11.50 21.83
CA PHE A 78 1.27 -10.12 21.51
C PHE A 78 0.75 -9.10 22.53
N GLU A 79 0.61 -9.51 23.79
CA GLU A 79 0.07 -8.70 24.88
C GLU A 79 0.92 -7.44 25.13
N ASN A 80 2.26 -7.55 25.08
CA ASN A 80 3.15 -6.41 25.30
C ASN A 80 3.01 -5.35 24.20
N GLN A 81 2.90 -5.78 22.94
CA GLN A 81 2.67 -4.89 21.80
C GLN A 81 1.30 -4.21 21.92
N ALA A 82 0.25 -4.95 22.28
CA ALA A 82 -1.08 -4.39 22.48
C ALA A 82 -1.13 -3.37 23.62
N LEU A 83 -0.40 -3.61 24.72
CA LEU A 83 -0.25 -2.65 25.82
C LEU A 83 0.48 -1.38 25.37
N ARG A 84 1.56 -1.50 24.57
CA ARG A 84 2.24 -0.33 23.99
C ARG A 84 1.31 0.50 23.12
N VAL A 85 0.49 -0.15 22.28
CA VAL A 85 -0.51 0.53 21.45
C VAL A 85 -1.56 1.25 22.31
N ALA A 86 -2.02 0.64 23.40
CA ALA A 86 -2.98 1.26 24.32
C ALA A 86 -2.43 2.55 24.94
N GLN A 87 -1.17 2.52 25.39
CA GLN A 87 -0.50 3.66 26.01
C GLN A 87 -0.23 4.78 25.01
N LEU A 88 0.18 4.45 23.78
CA LEU A 88 0.35 5.43 22.71
C LEU A 88 -0.97 6.13 22.38
N GLY A 89 -2.06 5.38 22.26
CA GLY A 89 -3.39 5.95 22.00
C GLY A 89 -3.87 6.87 23.12
N GLU A 90 -3.65 6.50 24.38
CA GLU A 90 -4.04 7.35 25.52
C GLU A 90 -3.16 8.60 25.64
N GLY A 91 -1.85 8.48 25.38
CA GLY A 91 -0.89 9.57 25.55
C GLY A 91 -0.87 10.60 24.41
N LEU A 92 -1.29 10.24 23.20
CA LEU A 92 -1.13 11.11 22.01
C LEU A 92 -2.44 11.68 21.45
N GLU A 93 -3.61 11.15 21.83
CA GLU A 93 -4.88 11.51 21.19
C GLU A 93 -5.21 13.01 21.30
N GLU A 94 -5.03 13.60 22.49
CA GLU A 94 -5.30 15.03 22.70
C GLU A 94 -4.40 15.92 21.82
N ASP A 95 -3.11 15.58 21.75
CA ASP A 95 -2.11 16.30 20.95
C ASP A 95 -2.37 16.17 19.45
N ILE A 96 -2.81 15.00 18.99
CA ILE A 96 -3.18 14.74 17.59
C ILE A 96 -4.47 15.48 17.22
N ALA A 97 -5.41 15.68 18.14
CA ALA A 97 -6.72 16.30 17.88
C ALA A 97 -6.78 17.83 18.12
N GLN A 98 -5.75 18.42 18.74
CA GLN A 98 -5.80 19.75 19.34
C GLN A 98 -6.23 20.89 18.39
N ASP A 99 -5.78 20.90 17.14
CA ASP A 99 -6.03 21.99 16.19
C ASP A 99 -7.44 21.93 15.56
N TYR A 100 -8.00 20.72 15.42
CA TYR A 100 -9.38 20.54 14.96
C TYR A 100 -10.41 20.70 16.08
N GLY A 101 -10.02 20.43 17.33
CA GLY A 101 -10.90 20.51 18.50
C GLY A 101 -12.10 19.56 18.37
N VAL A 102 -11.85 18.33 17.94
CA VAL A 102 -12.86 17.28 17.80
C VAL A 102 -12.62 16.20 18.84
N GLU A 103 -13.71 15.67 19.39
CA GLU A 103 -13.66 14.47 20.23
C GLU A 103 -13.75 13.25 19.32
N VAL A 104 -12.81 12.31 19.49
CA VAL A 104 -12.77 11.08 18.72
C VAL A 104 -13.46 9.96 19.51
N PRO A 105 -14.54 9.35 18.97
CA PRO A 105 -15.15 8.20 19.60
C PRO A 105 -14.22 6.99 19.57
N GLN A 106 -14.32 6.13 20.59
CA GLN A 106 -13.58 4.88 20.69
C GLN A 106 -13.58 4.12 19.35
N LEU A 107 -12.42 3.65 18.91
CA LEU A 107 -12.22 3.02 17.61
C LEU A 107 -11.67 1.59 17.77
N PRO A 108 -12.27 0.57 17.13
CA PRO A 108 -11.63 -0.74 17.02
C PRO A 108 -10.30 -0.65 16.27
N LEU A 109 -9.24 -1.23 16.84
CA LEU A 109 -7.91 -1.27 16.25
C LEU A 109 -7.45 -2.73 16.17
N ILE A 110 -7.20 -3.23 14.97
CA ILE A 110 -6.72 -4.60 14.75
C ILE A 110 -5.19 -4.58 14.62
N LEU A 111 -4.50 -5.33 15.49
CA LEU A 111 -3.06 -5.55 15.37
C LEU A 111 -2.78 -6.83 14.60
N ASN A 112 -2.37 -6.73 13.34
CA ASN A 112 -2.01 -7.87 12.51
C ASN A 112 -0.50 -8.17 12.57
N THR A 113 -0.14 -9.27 13.22
CA THR A 113 1.24 -9.76 13.37
C THR A 113 1.58 -10.96 12.49
N SER A 114 0.67 -11.34 11.58
CA SER A 114 0.79 -12.55 10.75
C SER A 114 1.12 -12.27 9.27
N ARG A 115 1.27 -11.00 8.88
CA ARG A 115 1.59 -10.61 7.50
C ARG A 115 2.88 -9.78 7.46
N GLN A 116 3.83 -10.20 6.64
CA GLN A 116 5.14 -9.55 6.47
C GLN A 116 5.07 -8.30 5.59
N VAL A 117 4.27 -7.32 6.01
CA VAL A 117 4.09 -6.04 5.33
C VAL A 117 4.15 -4.91 6.35
N SER A 118 4.77 -3.79 5.99
CA SER A 118 4.81 -2.57 6.80
C SER A 118 3.77 -1.59 6.29
N ASN A 119 2.62 -1.55 6.96
CA ASN A 119 1.53 -0.64 6.61
C ASN A 119 0.61 -0.35 7.82
N GLY A 120 -0.25 0.65 7.68
CA GLY A 120 -1.38 0.97 8.54
C GLY A 120 -2.51 1.54 7.70
N TYR A 121 -3.74 1.48 8.18
CA TYR A 121 -4.82 2.29 7.61
C TYR A 121 -5.96 2.50 8.60
N VAL A 122 -6.73 3.56 8.36
CA VAL A 122 -8.07 3.78 8.93
C VAL A 122 -9.11 3.67 7.83
N THR A 123 -10.18 2.92 8.08
CA THR A 123 -11.35 2.85 7.20
C THR A 123 -12.61 3.26 7.96
N LEU A 124 -13.62 3.71 7.22
CA LEU A 124 -14.88 4.21 7.76
C LEU A 124 -16.04 3.23 7.65
N ALA A 125 -15.93 2.12 6.90
CA ALA A 125 -17.04 1.17 6.68
C ALA A 125 -16.55 -0.31 6.55
N PRO A 126 -16.59 -1.14 7.62
CA PRO A 126 -16.89 -0.73 8.99
C PRO A 126 -15.78 0.15 9.57
N ARG A 127 -16.09 1.12 10.44
CA ARG A 127 -15.11 2.03 11.04
C ARG A 127 -14.13 1.29 11.96
N HIS A 128 -12.86 1.20 11.55
CA HIS A 128 -11.77 0.63 12.35
C HIS A 128 -10.40 1.07 11.82
N SER A 129 -9.36 0.88 12.63
CA SER A 129 -7.96 0.94 12.20
C SER A 129 -7.35 -0.47 12.14
N LEU A 130 -6.40 -0.68 11.23
CA LEU A 130 -5.62 -1.93 11.16
C LEU A 130 -4.13 -1.60 11.01
N TRP A 131 -3.32 -2.09 11.95
CA TRP A 131 -1.88 -1.89 11.99
C TRP A 131 -1.16 -3.21 11.74
N TYR A 132 -0.19 -3.21 10.82
CA TYR A 132 0.67 -4.37 10.60
C TYR A 132 1.90 -4.27 11.50
N GLY A 133 2.30 -5.39 12.12
CA GLY A 133 3.29 -5.40 13.20
C GLY A 133 4.77 -5.39 12.78
N TYR A 134 5.09 -5.43 11.48
CA TYR A 134 6.46 -5.50 10.98
C TYR A 134 6.92 -4.18 10.37
N ASN A 135 8.11 -3.72 10.74
CA ASN A 135 8.68 -2.45 10.29
C ASN A 135 9.43 -2.59 8.94
N VAL A 136 9.62 -1.47 8.24
CA VAL A 136 10.22 -1.36 6.90
C VAL A 136 11.73 -1.13 6.99
N GLN A 137 12.51 -1.85 6.19
CA GLN A 137 13.98 -1.74 6.18
C GLN A 137 14.48 -0.39 5.63
N GLN A 138 13.73 0.20 4.69
CA GLN A 138 14.00 1.55 4.17
C GLN A 138 13.17 2.57 4.95
N GLN A 139 13.57 2.83 6.20
CA GLN A 139 12.81 3.74 7.06
C GLN A 139 12.86 5.17 6.51
N PHE A 140 11.71 5.67 6.04
CA PHE A 140 11.57 7.00 5.43
C PHE A 140 11.15 8.09 6.42
N ALA A 141 10.64 7.71 7.60
CA ALA A 141 10.17 8.64 8.63
C ALA A 141 11.27 9.06 9.63
N GLY A 142 12.54 9.01 9.22
CA GLY A 142 13.66 9.22 10.14
C GLY A 142 13.74 8.12 11.20
N PRO A 143 14.30 8.38 12.39
CA PRO A 143 14.47 7.39 13.43
C PRO A 143 13.25 7.19 14.37
N LEU A 144 12.00 7.29 13.88
CA LEU A 144 10.82 7.02 14.73
C LEU A 144 10.53 5.53 14.87
N ASP A 145 10.13 5.04 16.04
CA ASP A 145 9.65 3.65 16.17
C ASP A 145 8.32 3.43 15.43
N TRP A 146 8.08 2.19 15.02
CA TRP A 146 7.00 1.86 14.09
C TRP A 146 5.60 2.14 14.64
N TYR A 147 5.33 1.81 15.91
CA TYR A 147 4.00 2.01 16.48
C TYR A 147 3.75 3.46 16.86
N SER A 148 4.76 4.22 17.29
CA SER A 148 4.63 5.66 17.45
C SER A 148 4.35 6.36 16.13
N LEU A 149 5.02 5.97 15.05
CA LEU A 149 4.73 6.49 13.70
C LEU A 149 3.28 6.20 13.30
N LEU A 150 2.80 4.96 13.47
CA LEU A 150 1.42 4.60 13.15
C LEU A 150 0.42 5.33 14.05
N ALA A 151 0.71 5.50 15.35
CA ALA A 151 -0.16 6.24 16.27
C ALA A 151 -0.35 7.69 15.81
N LEU A 152 0.74 8.39 15.49
CA LEU A 152 0.69 9.77 15.00
C LEU A 152 0.03 9.88 13.62
N HIS A 153 0.37 8.99 12.69
CA HIS A 153 -0.09 9.06 11.31
C HIS A 153 -1.55 8.58 11.15
N GLU A 154 -1.84 7.35 11.57
CA GLU A 154 -3.18 6.77 11.48
C GLU A 154 -4.14 7.44 12.46
N GLY A 155 -3.69 7.82 13.65
CA GLY A 155 -4.49 8.60 14.61
C GLY A 155 -4.95 9.92 14.00
N ARG A 156 -4.08 10.60 13.23
CA ARG A 156 -4.46 11.82 12.53
C ARG A 156 -5.55 11.60 11.49
N HIS A 157 -5.57 10.47 10.78
CA HIS A 157 -6.68 10.13 9.88
C HIS A 157 -8.02 9.99 10.62
N VAL A 158 -8.03 9.43 11.83
CA VAL A 158 -9.24 9.35 12.65
C VAL A 158 -9.78 10.76 12.97
N VAL A 159 -8.90 11.66 13.41
CA VAL A 159 -9.22 13.06 13.68
C VAL A 159 -9.76 13.76 12.43
N GLN A 160 -9.12 13.58 11.27
CA GLN A 160 -9.57 14.15 9.99
C GLN A 160 -10.98 13.68 9.63
N PHE A 161 -11.27 12.39 9.78
CA PHE A 161 -12.60 11.85 9.50
C PHE A 161 -13.67 12.32 10.48
N GLU A 162 -13.35 12.51 11.76
CA GLU A 162 -14.27 13.13 12.72
C GLU A 162 -14.45 14.63 12.44
N ALA A 163 -13.40 15.34 12.01
CA ALA A 163 -13.50 16.73 11.57
C ALA A 163 -14.39 16.90 10.33
N LEU A 164 -14.43 15.92 9.44
CA LEU A 164 -15.33 15.90 8.29
C LEU A 164 -16.77 15.47 8.64
N ASN A 165 -17.01 14.87 9.81
CA ASN A 165 -18.31 14.38 10.26
C ASN A 165 -19.26 15.51 10.72
N ARG A 166 -19.54 16.47 9.83
CA ARG A 166 -20.40 17.63 10.09
C ARG A 166 -21.14 18.04 8.82
N GLY A 167 -22.15 18.90 8.97
CA GLY A 167 -22.92 19.42 7.84
C GLY A 167 -23.53 18.31 6.98
N PHE A 168 -23.32 18.38 5.66
CA PHE A 168 -23.86 17.39 4.74
C PHE A 168 -23.22 16.00 4.90
N THR A 169 -21.92 15.91 5.19
CA THR A 169 -21.26 14.61 5.43
C THR A 169 -21.91 13.87 6.60
N ARG A 170 -22.25 14.58 7.69
CA ARG A 170 -23.00 13.99 8.81
C ARG A 170 -24.42 13.57 8.43
N PHE A 171 -25.10 14.37 7.60
CA PHE A 171 -26.41 13.99 7.07
C PHE A 171 -26.32 12.72 6.21
N ALA A 172 -25.32 12.60 5.34
CA ALA A 172 -25.10 11.40 4.56
C ALA A 172 -24.76 10.20 5.45
N GLY A 173 -23.97 10.41 6.50
CA GLY A 173 -23.71 9.42 7.54
C GLY A 173 -24.97 8.94 8.26
N TRP A 174 -25.92 9.82 8.52
CA TRP A 174 -27.22 9.44 9.08
C TRP A 174 -28.11 8.71 8.05
N ALA A 175 -28.13 9.18 6.80
CA ALA A 175 -28.99 8.65 5.74
C ALA A 175 -28.55 7.28 5.22
N ALA A 176 -27.23 7.04 5.16
CA ALA A 176 -26.66 5.83 4.59
C ALA A 176 -25.61 5.13 5.46
N GLY A 177 -25.55 5.47 6.74
CA GLY A 177 -24.56 4.97 7.67
C GLY A 177 -23.13 5.30 7.25
N GLU A 178 -22.22 4.41 7.59
CA GLU A 178 -20.79 4.53 7.35
C GLU A 178 -20.41 4.64 5.87
N TYR A 179 -21.15 4.03 4.94
CA TYR A 179 -20.97 4.24 3.50
C TYR A 179 -21.20 5.69 3.08
N GLY A 180 -22.28 6.32 3.54
CA GLY A 180 -22.56 7.71 3.23
C GLY A 180 -21.48 8.64 3.78
N ARG A 181 -21.05 8.40 5.03
CA ARG A 181 -19.96 9.14 5.66
C ARG A 181 -18.64 8.97 4.90
N SER A 182 -18.26 7.73 4.60
CA SER A 182 -17.01 7.38 3.93
C SER A 182 -16.91 8.04 2.55
N PHE A 183 -17.95 7.88 1.73
CA PHE A 183 -17.95 8.43 0.37
C PHE A 183 -17.83 9.94 0.38
N PHE A 184 -18.65 10.67 1.15
CA PHE A 184 -18.59 12.13 1.12
C PHE A 184 -17.36 12.70 1.81
N SER A 185 -16.73 11.98 2.75
CA SER A 185 -15.40 12.34 3.27
C SER A 185 -14.33 12.26 2.17
N MET A 186 -14.26 11.12 1.45
CA MET A 186 -13.28 10.90 0.39
C MET A 186 -13.53 11.76 -0.85
N TYR A 187 -14.79 11.88 -1.27
CA TYR A 187 -15.18 12.63 -2.46
C TYR A 187 -14.91 14.13 -2.34
N SER A 188 -15.07 14.69 -1.13
CA SER A 188 -15.00 16.13 -0.93
C SER A 188 -13.62 16.68 -0.63
N MET A 189 -12.63 15.82 -0.37
CA MET A 189 -11.27 16.21 0.01
C MET A 189 -10.24 15.50 -0.87
N PRO A 190 -9.14 16.16 -1.28
CA PRO A 190 -8.11 15.49 -2.05
C PRO A 190 -7.28 14.53 -1.17
N LEU A 191 -6.82 13.41 -1.74
CA LEU A 191 -5.98 12.43 -1.02
C LEU A 191 -4.70 13.05 -0.44
N TRP A 192 -4.07 13.98 -1.17
CA TRP A 192 -2.87 14.67 -0.67
C TRP A 192 -3.12 15.44 0.63
N TYR A 193 -4.33 15.93 0.89
CA TYR A 193 -4.60 16.64 2.14
C TYR A 193 -4.54 15.67 3.32
N PHE A 194 -5.22 14.51 3.22
CA PHE A 194 -5.25 13.53 4.29
C PHE A 194 -3.83 13.10 4.68
N GLU A 195 -3.03 12.77 3.66
CA GLU A 195 -1.68 12.25 3.83
C GLU A 195 -0.69 13.34 4.24
N GLY A 196 -0.82 14.55 3.68
CA GLY A 196 0.00 15.70 4.02
C GLY A 196 -0.18 16.17 5.46
N ASP A 197 -1.42 16.21 5.95
CA ASP A 197 -1.76 16.60 7.31
C ASP A 197 -1.41 15.50 8.33
N ALA A 198 -1.46 14.22 7.93
CA ALA A 198 -0.91 13.12 8.73
C ALA A 198 0.63 13.17 8.83
N ILE A 199 1.35 13.54 7.76
CA ILE A 199 2.80 13.79 7.82
C ILE A 199 3.13 15.04 8.65
N LEU A 200 2.30 16.08 8.60
CA LEU A 200 2.48 17.23 9.49
C LEU A 200 2.37 16.79 10.96
N SER A 201 1.41 15.93 11.28
CA SER A 201 1.24 15.41 12.64
C SER A 201 2.41 14.57 13.14
N GLU A 202 2.90 13.60 12.36
CA GLU A 202 4.08 12.81 12.76
C GLU A 202 5.32 13.70 12.94
N THR A 203 5.46 14.75 12.12
CA THR A 203 6.63 15.65 12.18
C THR A 203 6.51 16.66 13.32
N ALA A 204 5.34 17.20 13.58
CA ALA A 204 5.17 18.21 14.62
C ALA A 204 5.20 17.63 16.05
N LEU A 205 4.78 16.37 16.22
CA LEU A 205 4.63 15.71 17.54
C LEU A 205 5.73 14.68 17.87
N SER A 206 6.78 14.60 17.04
CA SER A 206 7.96 13.78 17.31
C SER A 206 9.24 14.54 16.96
N SER A 207 10.40 14.04 17.41
CA SER A 207 11.70 14.59 16.99
C SER A 207 12.10 14.11 15.58
N ALA A 208 11.42 13.07 15.07
CA ALA A 208 11.59 12.49 13.74
C ALA A 208 10.43 12.86 12.79
N GLY A 209 10.03 11.96 11.89
CA GLY A 209 8.96 12.19 10.90
C GLY A 209 9.48 12.48 9.49
N ARG A 210 8.70 12.14 8.47
CA ARG A 210 9.07 12.33 7.05
C ARG A 210 9.36 13.78 6.71
N GLY A 211 8.72 14.73 7.40
CA GLY A 211 8.94 16.16 7.21
C GLY A 211 10.35 16.67 7.58
N ARG A 212 11.15 15.87 8.30
CA ARG A 212 12.58 16.18 8.57
C ARG A 212 13.56 15.38 7.71
N SER A 213 13.06 14.43 6.91
CA SER A 213 13.92 13.57 6.09
C SER A 213 14.36 14.28 4.81
N ALA A 214 15.67 14.21 4.53
CA ALA A 214 16.22 14.66 3.26
C ALA A 214 15.73 13.80 2.09
N ALA A 215 15.65 12.47 2.27
CA ALA A 215 15.12 11.55 1.26
C ALA A 215 13.67 11.90 0.85
N PHE A 216 12.84 12.32 1.81
CA PHE A 216 11.46 12.74 1.52
C PHE A 216 11.39 14.03 0.69
N HIS A 217 12.34 14.94 0.86
CA HIS A 217 12.38 16.21 0.11
C HIS A 217 13.15 16.14 -1.20
N ARG A 218 14.03 15.14 -1.38
CA ARG A 218 14.94 15.00 -2.52
C ARG A 218 14.29 15.27 -3.87
N GLU A 219 13.16 14.62 -4.14
CA GLU A 219 12.52 14.68 -5.46
C GLU A 219 11.92 16.06 -5.76
N ILE A 220 11.22 16.66 -4.79
CA ILE A 220 10.69 18.03 -4.92
C ILE A 220 11.82 19.04 -5.04
N ARG A 221 12.90 18.88 -4.25
CA ARG A 221 14.06 19.77 -4.31
C ARG A 221 14.71 19.75 -5.67
N ALA A 222 14.84 18.58 -6.31
CA ALA A 222 15.38 18.48 -7.66
C ALA A 222 14.46 19.15 -8.70
N ILE A 223 13.14 18.97 -8.59
CA ILE A 223 12.15 19.62 -9.46
C ILE A 223 12.24 21.16 -9.36
N LEU A 224 12.34 21.69 -8.13
CA LEU A 224 12.45 23.13 -7.89
C LEU A 224 13.82 23.68 -8.32
N GLY A 225 14.91 23.01 -7.95
CA GLY A 225 16.27 23.46 -8.24
C GLY A 225 16.69 23.37 -9.72
N GLU A 226 15.95 22.63 -10.54
CA GLU A 226 16.13 22.56 -11.99
C GLU A 226 15.05 23.33 -12.78
N ASP A 227 14.19 24.11 -12.11
CA ASP A 227 13.10 24.90 -12.72
C ASP A 227 12.10 24.06 -13.54
N ARG A 228 11.77 22.86 -13.07
CA ARG A 228 10.88 21.87 -13.74
C ARG A 228 9.54 21.65 -13.05
N LEU A 229 9.06 22.65 -12.31
CA LEU A 229 7.81 22.54 -11.54
C LEU A 229 6.60 22.25 -12.46
N PRO A 230 5.94 21.09 -12.35
CA PRO A 230 4.74 20.80 -13.13
C PRO A 230 3.55 21.61 -12.60
N SER A 231 2.49 21.73 -13.40
CA SER A 231 1.25 22.37 -12.94
C SER A 231 0.60 21.61 -11.77
N TYR A 232 -0.20 22.30 -10.94
CA TYR A 232 -0.95 21.67 -9.85
C TYR A 232 -1.77 20.46 -10.33
N SER A 233 -2.38 20.54 -11.51
CA SER A 233 -3.18 19.43 -12.06
C SER A 233 -2.31 18.21 -12.39
N GLN A 234 -1.10 18.40 -12.91
CA GLN A 234 -0.14 17.31 -13.18
C GLN A 234 0.39 16.72 -11.86
N ALA A 235 0.73 17.56 -10.88
CA ALA A 235 1.15 17.08 -9.55
C ALA A 235 0.02 16.31 -8.83
N TYR A 236 -1.24 16.73 -9.00
CA TYR A 236 -2.40 16.10 -8.36
C TYR A 236 -2.88 14.82 -9.05
N LEU A 237 -2.97 14.83 -10.38
CA LEU A 237 -3.50 13.69 -11.16
C LEU A 237 -2.41 12.71 -11.63
N GLY A 238 -1.13 13.09 -11.48
CA GLY A 238 0.02 12.36 -11.99
C GLY A 238 0.30 12.66 -13.47
N SER A 239 1.54 12.40 -13.88
CA SER A 239 1.98 12.42 -15.27
C SER A 239 3.21 11.53 -15.46
N TYR A 240 3.26 10.79 -16.58
CA TYR A 240 4.45 10.02 -16.99
C TYR A 240 5.31 10.76 -18.03
N SER A 241 4.98 12.03 -18.33
CA SER A 241 5.82 12.93 -19.13
C SER A 241 6.54 13.96 -18.26
N GLU A 242 5.90 14.37 -17.16
CA GLU A 242 6.47 15.27 -16.15
C GLU A 242 6.32 14.59 -14.80
N HIS A 243 7.39 13.98 -14.33
CA HIS A 243 7.36 13.21 -13.10
C HIS A 243 7.08 14.11 -11.90
N PHE A 244 6.14 13.70 -11.06
CA PHE A 244 5.93 14.24 -9.72
C PHE A 244 5.73 13.06 -8.76
N PRO A 245 6.32 13.07 -7.54
CA PRO A 245 6.52 11.84 -6.77
C PRO A 245 5.24 11.09 -6.42
N ASN A 246 4.34 11.71 -5.65
CA ASN A 246 3.00 11.23 -5.28
C ASN A 246 2.28 12.26 -4.37
N HIS A 247 1.11 11.88 -3.87
CA HIS A 247 0.26 12.71 -3.01
C HIS A 247 0.85 13.01 -1.62
N TYR A 248 1.75 12.20 -1.07
CA TYR A 248 2.45 12.53 0.20
C TYR A 248 3.36 13.74 0.01
N HIS A 249 4.17 13.71 -1.06
CA HIS A 249 5.09 14.79 -1.40
C HIS A 249 4.35 16.06 -1.83
N LEU A 250 3.20 15.95 -2.51
CA LEU A 250 2.35 17.12 -2.78
C LEU A 250 1.75 17.69 -1.48
N GLY A 251 1.27 16.80 -0.63
CA GLY A 251 0.39 17.17 0.45
C GLY A 251 1.07 17.87 1.59
N PHE A 252 2.16 17.28 2.11
CA PHE A 252 2.82 17.78 3.30
C PHE A 252 3.31 19.24 3.16
N PRO A 253 3.99 19.62 2.07
CA PRO A 253 4.41 21.01 1.90
C PRO A 253 3.24 21.98 1.77
N LEU A 254 2.16 21.60 1.06
CA LEU A 254 0.99 22.48 0.91
C LEU A 254 0.25 22.67 2.23
N VAL A 255 0.07 21.59 3.00
CA VAL A 255 -0.54 21.66 4.33
C VAL A 255 0.28 22.57 5.24
N THR A 256 1.59 22.36 5.27
CA THR A 256 2.52 23.13 6.09
C THR A 256 2.55 24.60 5.68
N TYR A 257 2.66 24.90 4.38
CA TYR A 257 2.65 26.27 3.86
C TYR A 257 1.34 26.98 4.15
N ILE A 258 0.18 26.35 3.91
CA ILE A 258 -1.13 26.98 4.15
C ILE A 258 -1.29 27.32 5.64
N ARG A 259 -0.81 26.45 6.54
CA ARG A 259 -0.82 26.74 7.98
C ARG A 259 0.10 27.92 8.32
N HIS A 260 1.32 27.95 7.77
CA HIS A 260 2.26 29.06 8.01
C HIS A 260 1.75 30.40 7.49
N ALA A 261 1.25 30.44 6.26
CA ALA A 261 0.85 31.68 5.59
C ALA A 261 -0.51 32.23 6.07
N TYR A 262 -1.43 31.36 6.49
CA TYR A 262 -2.81 31.73 6.83
C TYR A 262 -3.21 31.46 8.29
N GLY A 263 -2.29 30.93 9.08
CA GLY A 263 -2.45 30.72 10.52
C GLY A 263 -3.04 29.37 10.93
N PRO A 264 -3.05 29.08 12.23
CA PRO A 264 -3.34 27.74 12.77
C PRO A 264 -4.78 27.25 12.55
N GLU A 265 -5.74 28.17 12.41
CA GLU A 265 -7.15 27.84 12.17
C GLU A 265 -7.47 27.58 10.68
N ALA A 266 -6.53 27.82 9.76
CA ALA A 266 -6.79 27.76 8.32
C ALA A 266 -7.36 26.40 7.88
N TRP A 267 -6.72 25.31 8.28
CA TRP A 267 -7.16 23.96 7.92
C TRP A 267 -8.47 23.57 8.58
N LYS A 268 -8.65 23.89 9.86
CA LYS A 268 -9.90 23.69 10.57
C LYS A 268 -11.08 24.37 9.87
N GLU A 269 -10.91 25.60 9.40
CA GLU A 269 -11.94 26.31 8.63
C GLU A 269 -12.14 25.73 7.22
N ILE A 270 -11.07 25.36 6.51
CA ILE A 270 -11.17 24.73 5.17
C ILE A 270 -11.95 23.42 5.25
N VAL A 271 -11.62 22.55 6.20
CA VAL A 271 -12.30 21.27 6.43
C VAL A 271 -13.75 21.50 6.84
N ARG A 272 -13.98 22.45 7.76
CA ARG A 272 -15.34 22.80 8.20
C ARG A 272 -16.20 23.31 7.06
N GLU A 273 -15.68 24.21 6.24
CA GLU A 273 -16.39 24.74 5.08
C GLU A 273 -16.62 23.66 4.03
N THR A 274 -15.68 22.74 3.85
CA THR A 274 -15.81 21.64 2.89
C THR A 274 -16.92 20.66 3.29
N ALA A 275 -16.89 20.17 4.52
CA ALA A 275 -17.89 19.23 5.04
C ALA A 275 -19.33 19.78 5.05
N LYS A 276 -19.52 21.10 5.18
CA LYS A 276 -20.86 21.73 5.13
C LYS A 276 -21.64 21.38 3.86
N PHE A 277 -20.96 21.28 2.71
CA PHE A 277 -21.56 21.04 1.40
C PHE A 277 -20.76 20.03 0.57
N SER A 278 -20.36 18.92 1.19
CA SER A 278 -19.47 17.90 0.61
C SER A 278 -20.00 17.25 -0.67
N PHE A 279 -21.30 17.32 -0.97
CA PHE A 279 -21.84 16.85 -2.25
C PHE A 279 -21.44 17.69 -3.46
N TRP A 280 -20.92 18.91 -3.27
CA TRP A 280 -20.57 19.79 -4.38
C TRP A 280 -19.12 19.55 -4.84
N PRO A 281 -18.88 19.07 -6.08
CA PRO A 281 -17.54 18.68 -6.55
C PRO A 281 -16.42 19.73 -6.45
N LEU A 282 -16.74 21.03 -6.41
CA LEU A 282 -15.74 22.10 -6.28
C LEU A 282 -15.70 22.71 -4.88
N ARG A 283 -16.28 22.04 -3.88
CA ARG A 283 -16.45 22.63 -2.56
C ARG A 283 -15.12 22.87 -1.86
N PHE A 284 -14.18 21.92 -1.92
CA PHE A 284 -12.84 22.08 -1.38
C PHE A 284 -12.14 23.33 -1.92
N HIS A 285 -12.04 23.45 -3.25
CA HIS A 285 -11.42 24.61 -3.91
C HIS A 285 -12.06 25.94 -3.49
N ARG A 286 -13.38 25.97 -3.29
CA ARG A 286 -14.10 27.16 -2.81
C ARG A 286 -13.86 27.45 -1.33
N ALA A 287 -13.76 26.41 -0.50
CA ALA A 287 -13.44 26.54 0.91
C ALA A 287 -12.03 27.12 1.08
N VAL A 288 -11.06 26.56 0.35
CA VAL A 288 -9.70 27.09 0.27
C VAL A 288 -9.71 28.56 -0.14
N LYS A 289 -10.30 28.89 -1.30
CA LYS A 289 -10.35 30.28 -1.78
C LYS A 289 -11.04 31.24 -0.80
N LYS A 290 -12.02 30.75 -0.03
CA LYS A 290 -12.71 31.56 0.99
C LYS A 290 -11.80 31.86 2.18
N VAL A 291 -10.97 30.91 2.60
CA VAL A 291 -10.08 31.04 3.76
C VAL A 291 -8.80 31.78 3.40
N THR A 292 -8.20 31.46 2.25
CA THR A 292 -6.89 31.99 1.85
C THR A 292 -6.97 33.19 0.91
N GLY A 293 -8.10 33.41 0.25
CA GLY A 293 -8.22 34.36 -0.86
C GLY A 293 -7.66 33.86 -2.20
N CYS A 294 -6.84 32.81 -2.19
CA CYS A 294 -6.12 32.27 -3.34
C CYS A 294 -6.81 31.01 -3.90
N SER A 295 -6.68 30.76 -5.19
CA SER A 295 -7.02 29.49 -5.83
C SER A 295 -5.98 28.41 -5.51
N MET A 296 -6.34 27.13 -5.70
CA MET A 296 -5.38 26.03 -5.48
C MET A 296 -4.11 26.13 -6.34
N PRO A 297 -4.17 26.47 -7.65
CA PRO A 297 -2.96 26.66 -8.44
C PRO A 297 -2.06 27.80 -7.92
N GLU A 298 -2.65 28.91 -7.46
CA GLU A 298 -1.88 30.02 -6.84
C GLU A 298 -1.21 29.55 -5.54
N LEU A 299 -1.96 28.90 -4.64
CA LEU A 299 -1.38 28.35 -3.40
C LEU A 299 -0.31 27.29 -3.64
N TYR A 300 -0.47 26.49 -4.70
CA TYR A 300 0.54 25.53 -5.09
C TYR A 300 1.82 26.23 -5.53
N GLN A 301 1.72 27.26 -6.37
CA GLN A 301 2.88 28.06 -6.77
C GLN A 301 3.54 28.72 -5.56
N ASP A 302 2.75 29.36 -4.69
CA ASP A 302 3.29 30.04 -3.51
C ASP A 302 3.95 29.06 -2.53
N GLY A 303 3.35 27.89 -2.29
CA GLY A 303 3.90 26.88 -1.40
C GLY A 303 5.18 26.23 -1.95
N MET A 304 5.25 26.05 -3.27
CA MET A 304 6.47 25.57 -3.93
C MET A 304 7.58 26.63 -3.95
N ALA A 305 7.22 27.92 -4.08
CA ALA A 305 8.15 29.04 -3.94
C ALA A 305 8.69 29.12 -2.50
N PHE A 306 7.83 29.00 -1.48
CA PHE A 306 8.25 28.94 -0.08
C PHE A 306 9.28 27.82 0.18
N LEU A 307 9.05 26.62 -0.35
CA LEU A 307 10.03 25.53 -0.24
C LEU A 307 11.33 25.85 -1.01
N SER A 308 11.22 26.40 -2.21
CA SER A 308 12.38 26.77 -3.03
C SER A 308 13.27 27.77 -2.29
N ASP A 309 12.67 28.81 -1.70
CA ASP A 309 13.39 29.81 -0.91
C ASP A 309 14.06 29.18 0.31
N TYR A 310 13.32 28.35 1.06
CA TYR A 310 13.83 27.65 2.24
C TYR A 310 15.07 26.80 1.94
N PHE A 311 15.04 26.01 0.85
CA PHE A 311 16.18 25.18 0.47
C PHE A 311 17.30 25.99 -0.17
N THR A 312 17.00 27.04 -0.94
CA THR A 312 18.02 27.93 -1.53
C THR A 312 18.86 28.61 -0.45
N GLU A 313 18.25 29.09 0.63
CA GLU A 313 18.96 29.72 1.75
C GLU A 313 19.91 28.73 2.45
N ARG A 314 19.46 27.49 2.69
CA ARG A 314 20.26 26.44 3.32
C ARG A 314 21.38 25.92 2.42
N ASP A 315 21.13 25.85 1.12
CA ASP A 315 22.08 25.30 0.15
C ASP A 315 23.20 26.29 -0.20
N ARG A 316 23.03 27.58 0.15
CA ARG A 316 23.98 28.67 -0.14
C ARG A 316 25.41 28.40 0.35
N PHE A 317 25.57 27.71 1.47
CA PHE A 317 26.87 27.41 2.09
C PHE A 317 27.25 25.93 1.96
N ARG A 318 26.47 25.11 1.26
CA ARG A 318 26.74 23.67 1.16
C ARG A 318 27.89 23.39 0.19
N THR A 319 28.88 22.63 0.67
CA THR A 319 29.93 22.07 -0.17
C THR A 319 29.35 20.95 -1.05
N THR A 320 29.59 21.03 -2.36
CA THR A 320 29.26 19.94 -3.31
C THR A 320 30.54 19.34 -3.88
N THR A 321 30.59 18.02 -3.92
CA THR A 321 31.73 17.26 -4.45
C THR A 321 31.60 17.10 -5.96
N LYS A 322 32.69 17.22 -6.71
CA LYS A 322 32.69 16.92 -8.16
C LYS A 322 32.66 15.41 -8.38
N ALA A 323 31.81 14.95 -9.28
CA ALA A 323 31.67 13.53 -9.62
C ALA A 323 31.59 13.33 -11.15
N GLU A 324 32.04 12.18 -11.61
CA GLU A 324 32.00 11.77 -13.02
C GLU A 324 30.78 10.88 -13.26
N ARG A 325 29.93 11.24 -14.24
CA ARG A 325 28.81 10.37 -14.63
C ARG A 325 29.32 9.11 -15.31
N VAL A 326 28.76 7.97 -14.94
CA VAL A 326 29.09 6.67 -15.57
C VAL A 326 28.39 6.53 -16.92
N PHE A 327 27.22 7.15 -17.08
CA PHE A 327 26.43 7.11 -18.32
C PHE A 327 26.38 8.50 -18.98
N PRO A 328 26.54 8.63 -20.32
CA PRO A 328 26.34 9.89 -21.02
C PRO A 328 24.89 10.37 -20.86
N ARG A 329 24.70 11.69 -20.69
CA ARG A 329 23.38 12.33 -20.70
C ARG A 329 22.84 12.28 -22.13
N GLU A 330 21.94 11.35 -22.44
CA GLU A 330 20.87 11.70 -23.37
C GLU A 330 20.02 12.75 -22.64
N GLU A 331 19.63 13.85 -23.29
CA GLU A 331 18.54 14.69 -22.79
C GLU A 331 17.30 13.80 -22.73
N ARG A 332 17.06 13.16 -21.58
CA ARG A 332 15.94 12.25 -21.41
C ARG A 332 14.78 13.06 -20.88
N GLU A 333 13.66 12.98 -21.58
CA GLU A 333 12.35 13.41 -21.07
C GLU A 333 11.77 12.37 -20.08
N GLU A 334 12.51 11.34 -19.68
CA GLU A 334 12.01 10.20 -18.90
C GLU A 334 12.69 10.08 -17.54
N TRP A 335 11.88 9.94 -16.48
CA TRP A 335 12.34 9.68 -15.12
C TRP A 335 12.74 8.21 -14.93
N ILE A 336 14.03 7.95 -14.72
CA ILE A 336 14.62 6.61 -14.59
C ILE A 336 15.70 6.62 -13.51
N ASN A 337 15.72 5.58 -12.70
CA ASN A 337 16.65 5.39 -11.60
C ASN A 337 17.63 4.26 -11.91
N TYR A 338 18.91 4.50 -11.61
CA TYR A 338 20.03 3.57 -11.69
C TYR A 338 20.76 3.55 -10.35
N LEU A 339 20.47 2.56 -9.50
CA LEU A 339 21.07 2.40 -8.18
C LEU A 339 22.20 1.35 -8.24
N PRO A 340 23.48 1.72 -8.05
CA PRO A 340 24.58 0.76 -8.06
C PRO A 340 24.50 -0.20 -6.87
N LEU A 341 24.87 -1.45 -7.10
CA LEU A 341 24.76 -2.52 -6.10
C LEU A 341 26.10 -3.17 -5.76
N SER A 342 26.87 -3.55 -6.80
CA SER A 342 28.22 -4.11 -6.68
C SER A 342 28.96 -4.06 -8.02
N VAL A 343 30.26 -4.31 -8.01
CA VAL A 343 31.11 -4.43 -9.21
C VAL A 343 31.77 -5.80 -9.19
N ASP A 344 31.80 -6.49 -10.32
CA ASP A 344 32.49 -7.77 -10.44
C ASP A 344 33.96 -7.64 -10.87
N VAL A 345 34.64 -8.80 -10.90
CA VAL A 345 36.06 -8.91 -11.27
C VAL A 345 36.38 -8.47 -12.71
N GLU A 346 35.38 -8.37 -13.59
CA GLU A 346 35.53 -7.90 -14.97
C GLU A 346 35.23 -6.40 -15.12
N ASN A 347 35.11 -5.66 -14.02
CA ASN A 347 34.67 -4.26 -13.98
C ASN A 347 33.29 -4.08 -14.63
N ARG A 348 32.35 -4.99 -14.35
CA ARG A 348 30.95 -4.82 -14.71
C ARG A 348 30.17 -4.44 -13.45
N LEU A 349 29.49 -3.29 -13.53
CA LEU A 349 28.66 -2.75 -12.47
C LEU A 349 27.25 -3.36 -12.54
N TYR A 350 26.81 -3.95 -11.44
CA TYR A 350 25.42 -4.35 -11.24
C TYR A 350 24.60 -3.16 -10.73
N VAL A 351 23.45 -2.95 -11.35
CA VAL A 351 22.58 -1.80 -11.12
C VAL A 351 21.13 -2.24 -10.99
N LEU A 352 20.42 -1.72 -10.01
CA LEU A 352 18.96 -1.78 -9.94
C LEU A 352 18.38 -0.63 -10.78
N ARG A 353 17.61 -0.99 -11.81
CA ARG A 353 16.98 -0.06 -12.76
C ARG A 353 15.46 -0.08 -12.62
N TYR A 354 14.83 1.09 -12.50
CA TYR A 354 13.37 1.25 -12.52
C TYR A 354 12.98 2.68 -12.90
N GLY A 355 11.75 2.90 -13.36
CA GLY A 355 11.25 4.24 -13.72
C GLY A 355 9.79 4.22 -14.14
N ASP A 356 9.24 5.37 -14.54
CA ASP A 356 7.82 5.47 -14.90
C ASP A 356 7.43 4.61 -16.10
N ARG A 357 8.41 4.30 -16.96
CA ARG A 357 8.28 3.45 -18.14
C ARG A 357 9.24 2.26 -18.12
N GLU A 358 9.87 1.97 -16.98
CA GLU A 358 10.81 0.85 -16.81
C GLU A 358 10.38 -0.03 -15.63
N ALA A 359 10.13 -1.30 -15.91
CA ALA A 359 9.91 -2.29 -14.86
C ALA A 359 11.19 -2.50 -14.03
N PRO A 360 11.09 -2.75 -12.71
CA PRO A 360 12.23 -3.05 -11.86
C PRO A 360 13.05 -4.22 -12.40
N ALA A 361 14.35 -4.00 -12.59
CA ALA A 361 15.27 -4.99 -13.14
C ALA A 361 16.67 -4.87 -12.54
N LEU A 362 17.31 -6.01 -12.34
CA LEU A 362 18.76 -6.09 -12.16
C LEU A 362 19.40 -6.09 -13.55
N VAL A 363 20.33 -5.15 -13.76
CA VAL A 363 21.05 -5.00 -15.02
C VAL A 363 22.55 -4.93 -14.76
N ARG A 364 23.34 -5.35 -15.75
CA ARG A 364 24.81 -5.33 -15.72
C ARG A 364 25.32 -4.39 -16.80
N VAL A 365 26.29 -3.53 -16.46
CA VAL A 365 26.91 -2.61 -17.40
C VAL A 365 28.43 -2.60 -17.24
N LYS A 366 29.17 -2.63 -18.35
CA LYS A 366 30.63 -2.54 -18.34
C LYS A 366 31.07 -1.12 -17.97
N VAL A 367 31.96 -0.96 -16.99
CA VAL A 367 32.50 0.33 -16.56
C VAL A 367 34.00 0.42 -16.83
N GLY A 368 34.52 1.63 -17.07
CA GLY A 368 35.97 1.88 -17.26
C GLY A 368 36.48 1.94 -18.70
N GLU A 369 35.65 1.68 -19.72
CA GLU A 369 35.99 1.96 -21.12
C GLU A 369 35.44 3.34 -21.54
N LYS A 370 36.29 4.20 -22.12
CA LYS A 370 35.82 5.44 -22.73
C LYS A 370 34.79 5.09 -23.82
N PRO A 371 33.62 5.76 -23.88
CA PRO A 371 32.71 5.63 -25.01
C PRO A 371 33.52 5.85 -26.30
N SER A 372 33.41 4.94 -27.27
CA SER A 372 34.13 5.11 -28.53
C SER A 372 33.69 6.42 -29.18
N ASP A 373 34.64 7.28 -29.55
CA ASP A 373 34.43 8.56 -30.27
C ASP A 373 33.92 8.35 -31.72
N ARG A 374 33.09 7.34 -31.99
CA ARG A 374 32.39 7.23 -33.27
C ARG A 374 31.30 8.29 -33.30
N GLU A 375 31.65 9.42 -33.91
CA GLU A 375 30.72 10.48 -34.31
C GLU A 375 29.47 9.88 -34.98
N GLY A 376 28.31 10.05 -34.34
CA GLY A 376 27.00 9.88 -34.98
C GLY A 376 26.14 8.70 -34.51
N GLU A 377 26.66 7.77 -33.72
CA GLU A 377 25.84 6.74 -33.07
C GLU A 377 25.85 6.97 -31.55
N THR A 378 24.77 7.56 -31.03
CA THR A 378 24.43 7.54 -29.60
C THR A 378 24.14 6.09 -29.19
N ALA A 379 25.19 5.28 -29.11
CA ALA A 379 25.11 3.92 -28.63
C ALA A 379 24.88 3.99 -27.12
N ARG A 380 23.70 3.52 -26.67
CA ARG A 380 23.45 3.19 -25.26
C ARG A 380 24.68 2.41 -24.75
N PRO A 381 25.20 2.70 -23.54
CA PRO A 381 26.07 1.72 -22.89
C PRO A 381 25.33 0.39 -22.93
N SER A 382 26.00 -0.69 -23.35
CA SER A 382 25.37 -1.99 -23.57
C SER A 382 24.89 -2.56 -22.24
N GLU A 383 23.68 -2.16 -21.86
CA GLU A 383 22.96 -2.64 -20.69
C GLU A 383 22.51 -4.07 -20.98
N GLU A 384 22.93 -4.99 -20.13
CA GLU A 384 22.52 -6.38 -20.18
C GLU A 384 21.49 -6.64 -19.07
N LEU A 385 20.29 -7.07 -19.45
CA LEU A 385 19.27 -7.49 -18.50
C LEU A 385 19.70 -8.80 -17.83
N VAL A 386 19.84 -8.79 -16.51
CA VAL A 386 20.09 -10.00 -15.71
C VAL A 386 18.76 -10.68 -15.37
N CYS A 387 17.87 -9.96 -14.66
CA CYS A 387 16.53 -10.45 -14.34
C CYS A 387 15.57 -9.32 -13.98
N TYR A 388 14.27 -9.56 -14.11
CA TYR A 388 13.25 -8.68 -13.53
C TYR A 388 13.04 -8.95 -12.05
N LEU A 389 12.75 -7.89 -11.31
CA LEU A 389 12.40 -7.96 -9.89
C LEU A 389 10.90 -7.70 -9.71
N PRO A 390 10.26 -8.34 -8.72
CA PRO A 390 8.82 -8.18 -8.50
C PRO A 390 8.41 -6.81 -7.95
N ASP A 391 9.34 -6.03 -7.38
CA ASP A 391 9.07 -4.70 -6.83
C ASP A 391 10.35 -3.84 -6.80
N ARG A 392 10.21 -2.51 -6.92
CA ARG A 392 11.29 -1.51 -6.83
C ARG A 392 11.87 -1.35 -5.43
N HIS A 393 11.13 -1.73 -4.39
CA HIS A 393 11.59 -1.63 -3.01
C HIS A 393 12.56 -2.75 -2.61
N GLN A 394 12.72 -3.77 -3.47
CA GLN A 394 13.74 -4.81 -3.30
C GLN A 394 15.09 -4.29 -3.79
N ARG A 395 16.03 -4.07 -2.86
CA ARG A 395 17.44 -3.84 -3.20
C ARG A 395 18.18 -5.18 -3.09
N PRO A 396 18.49 -5.85 -4.20
CA PRO A 396 19.22 -7.10 -4.13
C PRO A 396 20.66 -6.86 -3.67
N SER A 397 21.21 -7.78 -2.89
CA SER A 397 22.65 -7.85 -2.64
C SER A 397 23.28 -8.78 -3.67
N VAL A 398 24.42 -8.39 -4.24
CA VAL A 398 25.04 -9.10 -5.36
C VAL A 398 26.52 -9.30 -5.07
N SER A 399 26.97 -10.56 -5.00
CA SER A 399 28.38 -10.94 -4.81
C SER A 399 28.67 -12.29 -5.45
N ALA A 400 29.91 -12.53 -5.87
CA ALA A 400 30.39 -13.81 -6.40
C ALA A 400 29.47 -14.48 -7.46
N GLY A 401 28.91 -13.69 -8.39
CA GLY A 401 28.02 -14.22 -9.44
C GLY A 401 26.60 -14.59 -8.97
N ARG A 402 26.25 -14.26 -7.72
CA ARG A 402 24.96 -14.52 -7.09
C ARG A 402 24.26 -13.22 -6.71
N ALA A 403 22.93 -13.22 -6.76
CA ALA A 403 22.10 -12.13 -6.25
C ALA A 403 21.09 -12.67 -5.22
N VAL A 404 20.85 -11.93 -4.14
CA VAL A 404 19.82 -12.26 -3.13
C VAL A 404 18.87 -11.10 -2.87
N TRP A 405 17.59 -11.43 -2.64
CA TRP A 405 16.57 -10.47 -2.20
C TRP A 405 15.47 -11.16 -1.38
N THR A 406 14.61 -10.36 -0.74
CA THR A 406 13.44 -10.84 0.02
C THR A 406 12.18 -10.77 -0.83
N GLU A 407 11.35 -11.81 -0.83
CA GLU A 407 10.00 -11.80 -1.41
C GLU A 407 8.92 -12.08 -0.33
N GLU A 408 7.80 -11.34 -0.36
CA GLU A 408 6.59 -11.70 0.40
C GLU A 408 5.93 -12.92 -0.25
N LEU A 409 5.70 -13.97 0.54
CA LEU A 409 4.97 -15.17 0.15
C LEU A 409 3.58 -15.15 0.80
N PRO A 410 2.51 -14.82 0.04
CA PRO A 410 1.16 -14.83 0.60
C PRO A 410 0.75 -16.25 0.97
N HIS A 411 0.00 -16.40 2.07
CA HIS A 411 -0.60 -17.69 2.39
C HIS A 411 -1.65 -18.04 1.31
N PRO A 412 -1.68 -19.28 0.79
CA PRO A 412 -2.61 -19.64 -0.28
C PRO A 412 -4.09 -19.44 0.07
N LEU A 413 -4.45 -19.60 1.34
CA LEU A 413 -5.84 -19.55 1.82
C LEU A 413 -6.20 -18.26 2.58
N TRP A 414 -5.24 -17.57 3.20
CA TRP A 414 -5.51 -16.55 4.22
C TRP A 414 -4.99 -15.19 3.76
N SER A 415 -5.89 -14.25 3.44
CA SER A 415 -5.53 -12.96 2.79
C SER A 415 -4.75 -12.00 3.68
N LYS A 416 -4.79 -12.18 5.00
CA LYS A 416 -4.08 -11.36 5.99
C LYS A 416 -2.91 -12.11 6.63
N VAL A 417 -2.42 -13.18 5.99
CA VAL A 417 -1.24 -13.94 6.42
C VAL A 417 -0.23 -14.04 5.27
N SER A 418 1.03 -13.75 5.56
CA SER A 418 2.14 -13.99 4.64
C SER A 418 3.43 -14.25 5.41
N THR A 419 4.37 -14.92 4.76
CA THR A 419 5.76 -15.06 5.22
C THR A 419 6.66 -14.27 4.29
N SER A 420 7.93 -14.15 4.64
CA SER A 420 8.94 -13.64 3.73
C SER A 420 10.02 -14.69 3.52
N ALA A 421 10.52 -14.74 2.30
CA ALA A 421 11.53 -15.70 1.89
C ALA A 421 12.72 -15.01 1.25
N ILE A 422 13.90 -15.59 1.47
CA ILE A 422 15.11 -15.20 0.77
C ILE A 422 15.19 -15.96 -0.54
N VAL A 423 15.35 -15.22 -1.62
CA VAL A 423 15.56 -15.75 -2.95
C VAL A 423 17.01 -15.55 -3.31
N LEU A 424 17.65 -16.62 -3.79
CA LEU A 424 18.96 -16.60 -4.42
C LEU A 424 18.79 -16.75 -5.93
N PHE A 425 19.58 -15.99 -6.68
CA PHE A 425 19.62 -16.06 -8.13
C PHE A 425 21.06 -16.22 -8.61
N GLU A 426 21.32 -17.31 -9.30
CA GLU A 426 22.59 -17.59 -9.96
C GLU A 426 22.61 -16.82 -11.29
N ILE A 427 23.46 -15.80 -11.39
CA ILE A 427 23.41 -14.80 -12.47
C ILE A 427 23.72 -15.43 -13.81
N ASP A 428 24.80 -16.20 -13.91
CA ASP A 428 25.25 -16.77 -15.18
C ASP A 428 24.38 -17.94 -15.65
N GLU A 429 23.77 -18.69 -14.71
CA GLU A 429 22.87 -19.80 -15.04
C GLU A 429 21.42 -19.35 -15.27
N GLY A 430 21.06 -18.13 -14.84
CA GLY A 430 19.69 -17.63 -14.84
C GLY A 430 18.75 -18.42 -13.93
N ARG A 431 19.27 -19.08 -12.89
CA ARG A 431 18.49 -19.97 -12.01
C ARG A 431 18.09 -19.27 -10.72
N ARG A 432 16.81 -19.43 -10.35
CA ARG A 432 16.22 -18.89 -9.12
C ARG A 432 15.98 -20.01 -8.12
N HIS A 433 16.48 -19.83 -6.90
CA HIS A 433 16.34 -20.72 -5.76
C HIS A 433 15.63 -20.00 -4.61
N LEU A 434 14.71 -20.71 -3.95
CA LEU A 434 14.10 -20.23 -2.72
C LEU A 434 14.93 -20.81 -1.55
N LEU A 435 15.69 -19.97 -0.85
CA LEU A 435 16.55 -20.41 0.25
C LEU A 435 15.75 -20.68 1.52
N THR A 436 14.74 -19.87 1.80
CA THR A 436 13.87 -20.03 2.97
C THR A 436 12.40 -20.09 2.57
N GLY A 437 11.58 -20.84 3.30
CA GLY A 437 10.17 -21.07 2.96
C GLY A 437 9.16 -20.47 3.95
N ASP A 438 9.63 -20.18 5.15
CA ASP A 438 8.88 -19.72 6.32
C ASP A 438 9.75 -18.74 7.12
N GLY A 439 9.12 -17.74 7.74
CA GLY A 439 9.81 -16.74 8.55
C GLY A 439 9.48 -15.29 8.21
N ALA A 440 10.25 -14.40 8.83
CA ALA A 440 10.13 -12.95 8.79
C ALA A 440 11.44 -12.29 8.36
N TYR A 441 12.15 -12.90 7.40
CA TYR A 441 13.44 -12.42 6.93
C TYR A 441 13.33 -11.15 6.09
N GLN A 442 14.24 -10.22 6.29
CA GLN A 442 14.36 -8.94 5.62
C GLN A 442 15.84 -8.58 5.39
N ALA A 443 16.09 -7.64 4.47
CA ALA A 443 17.41 -7.07 4.16
C ALA A 443 18.57 -8.09 4.03
N PRO A 444 18.48 -9.05 3.09
CA PRO A 444 19.53 -10.03 2.87
C PRO A 444 20.79 -9.40 2.28
N SER A 445 21.95 -9.92 2.70
CA SER A 445 23.27 -9.47 2.28
C SER A 445 24.17 -10.69 2.04
N LEU A 446 24.67 -10.86 0.81
CA LEU A 446 25.61 -11.94 0.46
C LEU A 446 27.01 -11.65 1.01
N SER A 447 27.67 -12.68 1.53
CA SER A 447 29.10 -12.64 1.86
C SER A 447 29.95 -12.38 0.62
N PRO A 448 31.20 -11.89 0.76
CA PRO A 448 32.11 -11.67 -0.35
C PRO A 448 32.28 -12.91 -1.24
N GLU A 449 32.42 -14.08 -0.63
CA GLU A 449 32.57 -15.38 -1.32
C GLU A 449 31.23 -15.95 -1.85
N GLY A 450 30.09 -15.37 -1.46
CA GLY A 450 28.76 -15.81 -1.90
C GLY A 450 28.29 -17.14 -1.29
N ASP A 451 28.95 -17.60 -0.22
CA ASP A 451 28.69 -18.85 0.51
C ASP A 451 27.74 -18.68 1.71
N ARG A 452 27.57 -17.44 2.18
CA ARG A 452 26.74 -17.09 3.35
C ARG A 452 25.83 -15.91 3.05
N VAL A 453 24.66 -15.89 3.68
CA VAL A 453 23.69 -14.79 3.60
C VAL A 453 23.39 -14.27 5.00
N ALA A 454 23.73 -13.01 5.26
CA ALA A 454 23.28 -12.30 6.44
C ALA A 454 21.86 -11.76 6.22
N VAL A 455 20.96 -11.96 7.16
CA VAL A 455 19.56 -11.52 7.08
C VAL A 455 19.12 -10.94 8.43
N ILE A 456 18.14 -10.04 8.39
CA ILE A 456 17.43 -9.62 9.59
C ILE A 456 16.14 -10.42 9.70
N GLU A 457 15.99 -11.21 10.75
CA GLU A 457 14.70 -11.77 11.11
C GLU A 457 13.92 -10.74 11.92
N ALA A 458 12.82 -10.25 11.35
CA ALA A 458 11.98 -9.24 11.98
C ALA A 458 11.06 -9.86 13.04
N LEU A 459 10.96 -9.20 14.19
CA LEU A 459 10.06 -9.57 15.28
C LEU A 459 8.87 -8.60 15.31
N PRO A 460 7.64 -9.06 15.59
CA PRO A 460 6.49 -8.17 15.70
C PRO A 460 6.67 -7.13 16.81
N GLY A 461 6.35 -5.87 16.51
CA GLY A 461 6.61 -4.74 17.39
C GLY A 461 7.88 -3.97 17.09
N GLY A 462 8.57 -4.30 16.00
CA GLY A 462 9.69 -3.52 15.46
C GLY A 462 11.08 -4.03 15.84
N GLY A 463 11.22 -5.12 16.59
CA GLY A 463 12.53 -5.71 16.86
C GLY A 463 13.11 -6.48 15.67
N GLY A 464 14.39 -6.86 15.75
CA GLY A 464 14.99 -7.79 14.80
C GLY A 464 16.22 -8.51 15.35
N ARG A 465 16.54 -9.66 14.77
CA ARG A 465 17.76 -10.44 15.04
C ARG A 465 18.59 -10.59 13.77
N LEU A 466 19.91 -10.46 13.88
CA LEU A 466 20.81 -10.80 12.78
C LEU A 466 21.00 -12.32 12.75
N ILE A 467 20.75 -12.93 11.59
CA ILE A 467 20.89 -14.36 11.32
C ILE A 467 21.83 -14.57 10.13
N LEU A 468 22.69 -15.59 10.21
CA LEU A 468 23.50 -16.06 9.09
C LEU A 468 22.94 -17.38 8.57
N LEU A 469 22.74 -17.43 7.26
CA LEU A 469 22.28 -18.61 6.54
C LEU A 469 23.40 -19.12 5.61
N ASP A 470 23.46 -20.43 5.43
CA ASP A 470 24.19 -21.06 4.34
C ASP A 470 23.54 -20.69 3.00
N ALA A 471 24.33 -20.27 2.01
CA ALA A 471 23.79 -19.81 0.73
C ALA A 471 23.31 -20.94 -0.19
N ASP A 472 23.75 -22.18 -0.01
CA ASP A 472 23.38 -23.29 -0.89
C ASP A 472 22.12 -24.03 -0.37
N GLY A 473 21.97 -24.16 0.95
CA GLY A 473 20.90 -24.89 1.62
C GLY A 473 19.93 -24.03 2.45
N GLY A 474 20.26 -22.78 2.74
CA GLY A 474 19.44 -21.91 3.59
C GLY A 474 19.44 -22.29 5.07
N THR A 475 20.34 -23.17 5.51
CA THR A 475 20.41 -23.61 6.91
C THR A 475 20.95 -22.49 7.79
N GLU A 476 20.32 -22.28 8.94
CA GLU A 476 20.82 -21.34 9.95
C GLU A 476 22.18 -21.79 10.48
N LEU A 477 23.17 -20.92 10.32
CA LEU A 477 24.54 -21.11 10.82
C LEU A 477 24.71 -20.42 12.18
N LEU A 478 24.05 -19.28 12.37
CA LEU A 478 24.19 -18.42 13.53
C LEU A 478 22.96 -17.53 13.68
N ALA A 479 22.48 -17.36 14.92
CA ALA A 479 21.51 -16.34 15.28
C ALA A 479 22.05 -15.55 16.48
N THR A 480 22.13 -14.24 16.31
CA THR A 480 22.72 -13.33 17.31
C THR A 480 21.68 -12.88 18.33
N ALA A 481 22.14 -12.60 19.55
CA ALA A 481 21.42 -11.67 20.42
C ALA A 481 21.57 -10.25 19.83
N PRO A 482 20.54 -9.39 19.92
CA PRO A 482 20.67 -8.00 19.50
C PRO A 482 21.75 -7.30 20.35
N PRO A 483 22.42 -6.25 19.81
CA PRO A 483 23.38 -5.49 20.58
C PRO A 483 22.72 -4.92 21.84
N VAL A 484 23.48 -4.83 22.93
CA VAL A 484 23.03 -4.21 24.18
C VAL A 484 23.89 -2.97 24.41
N ASP A 485 23.26 -1.80 24.46
CA ASP A 485 23.88 -0.55 24.87
C ASP A 485 23.89 -0.43 26.40
N VAL A 486 24.85 0.30 26.97
CA VAL A 486 24.95 0.53 28.42
C VAL A 486 23.75 1.33 28.94
N ASP A 487 23.15 2.15 28.07
CA ASP A 487 21.93 2.92 28.32
C ASP A 487 20.65 2.17 27.88
N SER A 488 20.78 1.04 27.18
CA SER A 488 19.64 0.20 26.83
C SER A 488 19.28 -0.70 28.01
N ARG A 489 17.99 -0.81 28.34
CA ARG A 489 17.55 -1.81 29.31
C ARG A 489 17.76 -3.20 28.70
N GLU A 490 18.34 -4.13 29.45
CA GLU A 490 18.48 -5.52 29.03
C GLU A 490 17.11 -6.05 28.54
N GLY A 491 17.05 -6.44 27.26
CA GLY A 491 15.87 -7.08 26.65
C GLY A 491 14.98 -6.19 25.77
N GLU A 492 15.31 -4.92 25.55
CA GLU A 492 14.57 -4.07 24.60
C GLU A 492 14.80 -4.51 23.14
N PRO A 493 13.74 -4.65 22.33
CA PRO A 493 13.85 -5.05 20.93
C PRO A 493 14.42 -3.90 20.08
N LEU A 494 15.68 -4.04 19.66
CA LEU A 494 16.28 -3.14 18.67
C LEU A 494 15.78 -3.44 17.27
N PHE A 495 15.44 -2.39 16.50
CA PHE A 495 15.15 -2.56 15.09
C PHE A 495 16.46 -2.57 14.29
N LEU A 496 16.90 -3.77 13.89
CA LEU A 496 18.10 -3.96 13.07
C LEU A 496 17.80 -3.78 11.58
N ARG A 497 18.73 -3.13 10.87
CA ARG A 497 18.57 -2.79 9.46
C ARG A 497 19.86 -2.95 8.66
N GLN A 498 19.68 -3.34 7.39
CA GLN A 498 20.67 -3.27 6.32
C GLN A 498 22.07 -3.81 6.69
N PRO A 499 22.22 -5.12 6.98
CA PRO A 499 23.52 -5.71 7.25
C PRO A 499 24.46 -5.63 6.05
N ALA A 500 25.74 -5.36 6.29
CA ALA A 500 26.78 -5.26 5.26
C ALA A 500 28.05 -5.97 5.69
N TRP A 501 28.56 -6.87 4.84
CA TRP A 501 29.74 -7.67 5.12
C TRP A 501 31.04 -6.88 5.01
N SER A 502 31.99 -7.16 5.89
CA SER A 502 33.39 -6.80 5.69
C SER A 502 33.95 -7.50 4.45
N PRO A 503 35.02 -6.95 3.82
CA PRO A 503 35.62 -7.56 2.64
C PRO A 503 36.22 -8.96 2.91
N GLU A 504 36.65 -9.21 4.15
CA GLU A 504 37.18 -10.50 4.60
C GLU A 504 36.06 -11.50 4.99
N GLY A 505 34.81 -11.06 5.07
CA GLY A 505 33.66 -11.92 5.42
C GLY A 505 33.63 -12.39 6.87
N ASP A 506 34.32 -11.70 7.78
CA ASP A 506 34.45 -12.02 9.21
C ASP A 506 33.64 -11.09 10.13
N ARG A 507 33.18 -9.94 9.61
CA ARG A 507 32.45 -8.91 10.35
C ARG A 507 31.25 -8.39 9.57
N LEU A 508 30.28 -7.83 10.27
CA LEU A 508 29.05 -7.25 9.70
C LEU A 508 28.74 -5.90 10.32
N ALA A 509 28.62 -4.86 9.48
CA ALA A 509 28.04 -3.58 9.89
C ALA A 509 26.51 -3.66 9.83
N VAL A 510 25.81 -3.16 10.86
CA VAL A 510 24.35 -3.17 10.96
C VAL A 510 23.89 -1.82 11.54
N ILE A 511 22.77 -1.30 11.05
CA ILE A 511 22.13 -0.13 11.65
C ILE A 511 21.13 -0.61 12.70
N ALA A 512 21.21 -0.09 13.92
CA ALA A 512 20.19 -0.28 14.95
C ALA A 512 19.41 1.02 15.17
N LEU A 513 18.10 0.90 15.32
CA LEU A 513 17.23 1.98 15.74
C LEU A 513 16.70 1.72 17.15
N GLN A 514 16.81 2.73 18.02
CA GLN A 514 16.30 2.73 19.37
C GLN A 514 15.93 4.15 19.80
N HIS A 515 14.78 4.35 20.47
CA HIS A 515 14.38 5.63 21.10
C HIS A 515 14.62 6.90 20.25
N GLY A 516 14.19 6.93 18.99
CA GLY A 516 14.41 8.13 18.18
C GLY A 516 15.82 8.28 17.60
N GLN A 517 16.70 7.28 17.76
CA GLN A 517 18.12 7.38 17.40
C GLN A 517 18.62 6.18 16.60
N ASN A 518 19.33 6.46 15.50
CA ASN A 518 20.06 5.47 14.73
C ASN A 518 21.50 5.33 15.23
N ARG A 519 22.04 4.12 15.17
CA ARG A 519 23.45 3.85 15.45
C ARG A 519 24.01 2.78 14.52
N LEU A 520 25.25 2.95 14.06
CA LEU A 520 26.00 1.91 13.37
C LEU A 520 26.69 1.01 14.39
N TRP A 521 26.46 -0.29 14.24
CA TRP A 521 27.08 -1.35 15.00
C TRP A 521 27.91 -2.24 14.08
N GLU A 522 28.95 -2.85 14.63
CA GLU A 522 29.68 -3.94 14.00
C GLU A 522 29.54 -5.19 14.84
N TYR A 523 29.26 -6.30 14.17
CA TYR A 523 29.24 -7.64 14.74
C TYR A 523 30.47 -8.43 14.28
N SER A 524 31.23 -8.98 15.23
CA SER A 524 32.34 -9.89 14.98
C SER A 524 31.84 -11.33 15.04
N ILE A 525 32.02 -12.09 13.95
CA ILE A 525 31.50 -13.46 13.84
C ILE A 525 32.31 -14.43 14.70
N GLU A 526 33.64 -14.27 14.75
CA GLU A 526 34.51 -15.16 15.52
C GLU A 526 34.37 -14.92 17.03
N GLU A 527 34.26 -13.65 17.44
CA GLU A 527 34.18 -13.28 18.86
C GLU A 527 32.74 -13.33 19.42
N ASP A 528 31.73 -13.49 18.56
CA ASP A 528 30.31 -13.38 18.89
C ASP A 528 30.01 -12.13 19.73
N SER A 529 30.46 -10.97 19.23
CA SER A 529 30.42 -9.72 19.98
C SER A 529 30.00 -8.53 19.12
N TRP A 530 29.32 -7.57 19.77
CA TRP A 530 28.89 -6.32 19.16
C TRP A 530 29.75 -5.17 19.68
N ARG A 531 30.11 -4.24 18.79
CA ARG A 531 30.70 -2.95 19.15
C ARG A 531 30.08 -1.80 18.36
N PRO A 532 29.92 -0.61 18.96
CA PRO A 532 29.43 0.55 18.24
C PRO A 532 30.51 1.13 17.31
N LEU A 533 30.12 1.52 16.11
CA LEU A 533 30.95 2.25 15.14
C LEU A 533 30.66 3.76 15.13
N SER A 534 29.41 4.15 15.38
CA SER A 534 28.99 5.55 15.45
C SER A 534 28.43 5.93 16.83
N GLU A 535 28.35 7.23 17.09
CA GLU A 535 27.49 7.77 18.14
C GLU A 535 26.01 7.67 17.72
N PRO A 536 25.05 7.73 18.66
CA PRO A 536 23.63 7.83 18.36
C PRO A 536 23.29 9.09 17.55
N ALA A 537 22.44 8.94 16.53
CA ALA A 537 22.06 10.00 15.61
C ALA A 537 20.54 10.15 15.50
N ALA A 538 20.03 11.36 15.74
CA ALA A 538 18.62 11.72 15.57
C ALA A 538 18.21 11.99 14.11
N PHE A 539 19.04 11.58 13.14
CA PHE A 539 18.78 11.68 11.71
C PHE A 539 18.92 10.32 11.05
N ARG A 540 18.39 10.19 9.84
CA ARG A 540 18.46 8.94 9.08
C ARG A 540 19.89 8.65 8.62
N ILE A 541 20.31 7.41 8.86
CA ILE A 541 21.46 6.77 8.22
C ILE A 541 21.02 5.50 7.47
N ALA A 542 21.70 5.17 6.38
CA ALA A 542 21.37 4.05 5.51
C ALA A 542 22.58 3.52 4.70
N ASP A 543 22.40 2.35 4.08
CA ASP A 543 23.31 1.75 3.09
C ASP A 543 24.80 1.67 3.53
N PRO A 544 25.12 1.05 4.68
CA PRO A 544 26.50 0.88 5.12
C PRO A 544 27.27 -0.03 4.17
N ARG A 545 28.53 0.30 3.84
CA ARG A 545 29.41 -0.48 2.94
C ARG A 545 30.87 -0.32 3.33
N TYR A 546 31.56 -1.44 3.51
CA TYR A 546 33.00 -1.44 3.76
C TYR A 546 33.79 -1.11 2.50
N PHE A 547 34.91 -0.42 2.67
CA PHE A 547 35.89 -0.21 1.61
C PHE A 547 37.29 0.03 2.18
N HIS A 548 38.30 -0.21 1.35
CA HIS A 548 39.69 0.12 1.63
C HIS A 548 40.14 1.34 0.83
N THR A 549 41.08 2.09 1.39
CA THR A 549 41.84 3.09 0.61
C THR A 549 42.98 2.44 -0.16
N ASP A 550 43.82 3.25 -0.84
CA ASP A 550 45.07 2.76 -1.44
C ASP A 550 46.02 2.13 -0.40
N ASP A 551 45.84 2.46 0.88
CA ASP A 551 46.45 1.79 2.01
C ASP A 551 45.51 0.65 2.49
N PRO A 552 45.84 -0.63 2.23
CA PRO A 552 45.00 -1.77 2.58
C PRO A 552 44.85 -1.96 4.10
N GLU A 553 45.74 -1.37 4.91
CA GLU A 553 45.62 -1.40 6.38
C GLU A 553 44.56 -0.40 6.91
N LYS A 554 44.01 0.45 6.04
CA LYS A 554 42.98 1.43 6.39
C LYS A 554 41.65 1.07 5.77
N GLU A 555 40.83 0.42 6.58
CA GLU A 555 39.45 0.09 6.29
C GLU A 555 38.50 1.17 6.82
N TYR A 556 37.51 1.50 6.01
CA TYR A 556 36.47 2.46 6.30
C TYR A 556 35.09 1.86 6.03
N LEU A 557 34.08 2.38 6.73
CA LEU A 557 32.68 2.12 6.47
C LEU A 557 32.04 3.37 5.88
N ALA A 558 31.64 3.32 4.61
CA ALA A 558 30.82 4.35 3.96
C ALA A 558 29.34 4.13 4.30
N TYR A 559 28.58 5.21 4.46
CA TYR A 559 27.13 5.16 4.68
C TYR A 559 26.46 6.45 4.21
N VAL A 560 25.16 6.38 3.96
CA VAL A 560 24.32 7.54 3.66
C VAL A 560 23.92 8.21 4.97
N SER A 561 24.08 9.54 5.03
CA SER A 561 23.81 10.39 6.18
C SER A 561 22.95 11.57 5.75
N GLU A 562 21.86 11.83 6.49
CA GLU A 562 21.01 13.01 6.28
C GLU A 562 21.42 14.21 7.16
N ARG A 563 22.56 14.12 7.87
CA ARG A 563 23.05 15.13 8.81
C ARG A 563 23.08 16.55 8.23
N SER A 564 23.40 16.68 6.94
CA SER A 564 23.58 17.97 6.26
C SER A 564 22.28 18.57 5.66
N GLY A 565 21.13 17.95 5.92
CA GLY A 565 19.86 18.30 5.28
C GLY A 565 19.77 17.87 3.81
N THR A 566 20.74 17.09 3.31
CA THR A 566 20.68 16.33 2.06
C THR A 566 21.20 14.91 2.32
N GLU A 567 20.86 13.94 1.47
CA GLU A 567 21.50 12.63 1.52
C GLU A 567 22.95 12.77 1.01
N ALA A 568 23.91 12.59 1.91
CA ALA A 568 25.34 12.62 1.61
C ALA A 568 25.99 11.29 1.96
N ILE A 569 27.09 10.95 1.28
CA ILE A 569 27.88 9.76 1.57
C ILE A 569 29.03 10.19 2.49
N GLU A 570 28.98 9.70 3.72
CA GLU A 570 30.01 9.89 4.74
C GLU A 570 30.76 8.57 4.96
N ALA A 571 31.93 8.62 5.60
CA ALA A 571 32.68 7.45 6.02
C ALA A 571 33.33 7.63 7.39
N LEU A 572 33.50 6.52 8.09
CA LEU A 572 34.24 6.44 9.36
C LEU A 572 35.28 5.32 9.32
N PRO A 573 36.43 5.45 10.00
CA PRO A 573 37.37 4.35 10.18
C PRO A 573 36.73 3.21 10.97
N THR A 574 36.96 1.96 10.57
CA THR A 574 36.45 0.80 11.33
C THR A 574 37.32 0.52 12.56
N SER A 575 38.60 0.90 12.53
CA SER A 575 39.51 0.88 13.68
C SER A 575 39.49 2.21 14.44
N GLY A 576 39.25 2.19 15.76
CA GLY A 576 39.31 3.40 16.59
C GLY A 576 38.16 3.50 17.59
N ARG A 577 37.94 4.70 18.13
CA ARG A 577 36.78 5.00 18.99
C ARG A 577 35.58 5.37 18.12
N ALA A 578 34.39 4.91 18.53
CA ALA A 578 33.14 5.20 17.84
C ALA A 578 32.97 6.70 17.58
N GLY A 579 32.43 7.03 16.40
CA GLY A 579 32.05 8.39 16.01
C GLY A 579 33.17 9.43 15.92
N LYS A 580 34.45 9.03 16.02
CA LYS A 580 35.58 9.91 15.76
C LYS A 580 36.00 9.86 14.28
N ASP A 581 36.41 11.02 13.77
CA ASP A 581 37.00 11.17 12.43
C ASP A 581 36.03 10.76 11.31
N ILE A 582 34.90 11.46 11.18
CA ILE A 582 33.97 11.30 10.05
C ILE A 582 34.53 12.02 8.82
N TYR A 583 34.41 11.43 7.64
CA TYR A 583 34.86 11.96 6.35
C TYR A 583 33.69 12.13 5.40
N LEU A 584 33.72 13.18 4.57
CA LEU A 584 32.78 13.35 3.47
C LEU A 584 33.36 12.69 2.22
N ILE A 585 32.60 11.76 1.62
CA ILE A 585 32.94 11.17 0.32
C ILE A 585 32.23 11.92 -0.80
N ALA A 586 30.90 12.04 -0.68
CA ALA A 586 30.07 12.67 -1.71
C ALA A 586 28.96 13.51 -1.10
N SER A 587 28.87 14.77 -1.55
CA SER A 587 27.76 15.67 -1.29
C SER A 587 27.30 16.23 -2.62
N ARG A 588 26.03 16.00 -2.95
CA ARG A 588 25.44 16.36 -4.24
C ARG A 588 24.28 17.34 -4.03
N PRO A 589 23.90 18.13 -5.06
CA PRO A 589 22.86 19.15 -4.92
C PRO A 589 21.56 18.61 -4.30
N PHE A 590 21.08 17.46 -4.78
CA PHE A 590 19.79 16.90 -4.36
C PHE A 590 19.88 15.60 -3.55
N GLY A 591 20.97 14.83 -3.69
CA GLY A 591 21.24 13.66 -2.86
C GLY A 591 22.17 12.65 -3.53
N ALA A 592 22.94 11.93 -2.70
CA ALA A 592 23.82 10.84 -3.09
C ALA A 592 23.57 9.62 -2.20
N ILE A 593 23.30 8.45 -2.81
CA ILE A 593 23.00 7.21 -2.07
C ILE A 593 23.69 5.98 -2.66
N GLY A 594 23.66 4.87 -1.92
CA GLY A 594 24.13 3.57 -2.36
C GLY A 594 25.61 3.55 -2.77
N PRO A 595 26.56 3.88 -1.88
CA PRO A 595 27.98 3.79 -2.20
C PRO A 595 28.38 2.36 -2.57
N VAL A 596 29.23 2.20 -3.58
CA VAL A 596 29.85 0.93 -3.98
C VAL A 596 31.30 1.20 -4.32
N ALA A 597 32.22 0.67 -3.51
CA ALA A 597 33.65 0.84 -3.74
C ALA A 597 34.20 -0.27 -4.66
N ALA A 598 34.94 0.12 -5.70
CA ALA A 598 35.67 -0.80 -6.56
C ALA A 598 36.80 -0.08 -7.31
N ALA A 599 37.94 -0.74 -7.48
CA ALA A 599 39.09 -0.25 -8.27
C ALA A 599 39.52 1.19 -7.95
N GLY A 600 39.59 1.55 -6.66
CA GLY A 600 39.99 2.90 -6.21
C GLY A 600 38.95 4.00 -6.47
N ARG A 601 37.71 3.63 -6.83
CA ARG A 601 36.60 4.54 -7.08
C ARG A 601 35.41 4.16 -6.21
N ILE A 602 34.57 5.14 -5.91
CA ILE A 602 33.26 4.93 -5.29
C ILE A 602 32.19 5.29 -6.32
N TYR A 603 31.41 4.29 -6.71
CA TYR A 603 30.19 4.45 -7.49
C TYR A 603 29.02 4.74 -6.55
N PHE A 604 28.11 5.60 -6.96
CA PHE A 604 26.93 5.94 -6.18
C PHE A 604 25.81 6.46 -7.08
N ALA A 605 24.59 6.53 -6.55
CA ALA A 605 23.46 7.13 -7.25
C ALA A 605 23.37 8.64 -6.93
N ASP A 606 23.55 9.49 -7.94
CA ASP A 606 23.40 10.94 -7.92
C ASP A 606 21.99 11.31 -8.41
N TYR A 607 21.21 12.01 -7.60
CA TYR A 607 19.83 12.35 -7.94
C TYR A 607 19.70 13.67 -8.69
N THR A 608 18.87 13.69 -9.75
CA THR A 608 18.44 14.89 -10.49
C THR A 608 16.93 14.83 -10.76
N ALA A 609 16.35 15.84 -11.40
CA ALA A 609 14.91 15.81 -11.74
C ALA A 609 14.53 14.65 -12.68
N ASP A 610 15.51 14.06 -13.39
CA ASP A 610 15.36 12.86 -14.22
C ASP A 610 15.48 11.53 -13.44
N GLY A 611 15.61 11.57 -12.11
CA GLY A 611 15.81 10.40 -11.25
C GLY A 611 17.28 10.16 -10.86
N PHE A 612 17.56 8.96 -10.34
CA PHE A 612 18.91 8.55 -9.98
C PHE A 612 19.76 8.16 -11.18
N HIS A 613 20.96 8.73 -11.27
CA HIS A 613 21.98 8.30 -12.22
C HIS A 613 23.21 7.77 -11.50
N THR A 614 23.87 6.75 -12.04
CA THR A 614 25.14 6.31 -11.49
C THR A 614 26.24 7.33 -11.79
N ALA A 615 26.85 7.83 -10.73
CA ALA A 615 28.05 8.65 -10.75
C ALA A 615 29.20 7.90 -10.07
N SER A 616 30.40 8.41 -10.26
CA SER A 616 31.61 7.88 -9.63
C SER A 616 32.51 9.01 -9.18
N ILE A 617 33.24 8.78 -8.11
CA ILE A 617 34.23 9.71 -7.58
C ILE A 617 35.47 8.93 -7.17
N THR A 618 36.65 9.50 -7.44
CA THR A 618 37.87 9.06 -6.75
C THR A 618 37.84 9.73 -5.38
N PRO A 619 37.71 8.98 -4.27
CA PRO A 619 37.34 9.53 -2.97
C PRO A 619 38.31 10.63 -2.52
N PRO A 620 37.91 11.91 -2.48
CA PRO A 620 38.61 12.87 -1.65
C PRO A 620 38.15 12.65 -0.21
N MET A 621 39.02 12.16 0.67
CA MET A 621 38.67 12.02 2.09
C MET A 621 38.85 13.36 2.80
N GLU A 622 37.88 14.26 2.65
CA GLU A 622 37.83 15.49 3.43
C GLU A 622 37.29 15.17 4.83
N ARG A 623 38.12 15.39 5.85
CA ARG A 623 37.71 15.19 7.24
C ARG A 623 36.64 16.21 7.59
N LEU A 624 35.47 15.72 7.99
CA LEU A 624 34.41 16.54 8.53
C LEU A 624 34.73 16.89 9.99
N LEU A 625 34.43 18.13 10.34
CA LEU A 625 34.38 18.53 11.74
C LEU A 625 33.17 17.89 12.43
N SER A 626 33.20 17.87 13.77
CA SER A 626 32.09 17.33 14.54
C SER A 626 30.79 18.08 14.19
N PRO A 627 29.60 17.44 14.30
CA PRO A 627 28.32 18.11 14.03
C PRO A 627 28.19 19.46 14.76
N ASP A 628 28.68 19.55 15.99
CA ASP A 628 28.69 20.76 16.83
C ASP A 628 29.61 21.88 16.28
N GLU A 629 30.52 21.54 15.38
CA GLU A 629 31.47 22.46 14.72
C GLU A 629 31.07 22.77 13.26
N THR A 630 29.95 22.23 12.77
CA THR A 630 29.44 22.46 11.40
C THR A 630 28.16 23.29 11.42
N ASP A 631 28.03 24.30 10.55
CA ASP A 631 26.78 25.06 10.31
C ASP A 631 25.68 24.22 9.61
N ALA A 632 25.71 22.89 9.73
CA ALA A 632 24.78 21.99 9.06
C ALA A 632 23.44 21.96 9.81
N GLU A 633 22.46 22.74 9.33
CA GLU A 633 21.12 22.76 9.92
C GLU A 633 20.21 21.66 9.35
N PRO A 634 19.56 20.85 10.20
CA PRO A 634 18.52 19.93 9.77
C PRO A 634 17.32 20.65 9.10
N ILE A 635 16.55 19.89 8.33
CA ILE A 635 15.28 20.36 7.75
C ILE A 635 14.27 20.49 8.90
N ASP A 636 13.80 21.71 9.17
CA ASP A 636 12.97 22.00 10.33
C ASP A 636 12.05 23.22 10.13
N TYR A 637 11.53 23.45 8.92
CA TYR A 637 10.51 24.48 8.70
C TYR A 637 9.17 24.19 9.40
N VAL A 638 9.02 23.02 10.02
CA VAL A 638 7.87 22.65 10.87
C VAL A 638 8.04 23.14 12.31
N ASN A 639 9.25 23.50 12.76
CA ASN A 639 9.52 23.90 14.15
C ASN A 639 8.55 24.95 14.73
N PRO A 640 8.14 26.01 14.00
CA PRO A 640 7.18 26.96 14.54
C PRO A 640 5.82 26.32 14.87
N ILE A 641 5.39 25.33 14.08
CA ILE A 641 4.16 24.56 14.29
C ILE A 641 4.36 23.58 15.44
N ALA A 642 5.50 22.88 15.48
CA ALA A 642 5.83 21.96 16.58
C ALA A 642 5.78 22.69 17.94
N LYS A 643 6.43 23.86 18.04
CA LYS A 643 6.39 24.70 19.25
C LYS A 643 4.98 25.13 19.64
N GLU A 644 4.11 25.42 18.68
CA GLU A 644 2.70 25.74 18.94
C GLU A 644 1.96 24.54 19.54
N TRP A 645 2.23 23.35 19.00
CA TRP A 645 1.60 22.08 19.38
C TRP A 645 2.15 21.49 20.68
N SER A 646 3.37 21.85 21.08
CA SER A 646 4.01 21.42 22.34
C SER A 646 3.62 22.26 23.56
N VAL A 647 2.82 23.33 23.42
CA VAL A 647 2.38 24.15 24.56
C VAL A 647 1.10 23.56 25.15
N PRO A 648 1.07 23.12 26.43
CA PRO A 648 -0.12 22.56 27.04
C PRO A 648 -1.27 23.57 27.02
N GLN A 649 -2.38 23.25 26.35
CA GLN A 649 -3.58 24.10 26.37
C GLN A 649 -4.39 23.96 27.69
N ARG A 650 -3.97 23.09 28.62
CA ARG A 650 -4.45 23.00 30.01
C ARG A 650 -3.28 22.67 30.94
N GLY A 651 -3.21 23.33 32.09
CA GLY A 651 -2.05 23.33 33.02
C GLY A 651 -1.70 22.00 33.69
N GLY A 652 -1.21 21.03 32.92
CA GLY A 652 -0.40 19.90 33.38
C GLY A 652 1.05 20.07 32.93
N ASP A 653 2.01 19.66 33.76
CA ASP A 653 3.42 20.06 33.70
C ASP A 653 4.33 19.16 32.82
N GLU A 654 3.81 18.31 31.94
CA GLU A 654 4.64 17.41 31.12
C GLU A 654 4.24 17.39 29.65
N SER A 655 5.20 17.70 28.78
CA SER A 655 5.12 17.59 27.31
C SER A 655 5.35 16.13 26.91
N SER A 656 4.32 15.40 26.50
CA SER A 656 4.44 14.04 25.95
C SER A 656 4.83 14.09 24.47
N SER A 657 6.11 13.85 24.15
CA SER A 657 6.46 13.47 22.79
C SER A 657 6.20 11.98 22.62
N ALA A 658 5.95 11.52 21.38
CA ALA A 658 5.77 10.08 21.13
C ALA A 658 6.97 9.23 21.58
N GLU A 659 8.16 9.84 21.64
CA GLU A 659 9.40 9.24 22.12
C GLU A 659 9.54 9.22 23.65
N THR A 660 8.85 10.12 24.39
CA THR A 660 8.87 10.18 25.86
C THR A 660 7.70 9.46 26.53
N THR A 661 6.73 8.95 25.77
CA THR A 661 5.73 8.02 26.34
C THR A 661 6.45 6.81 26.91
N GLU A 662 6.60 6.78 28.24
CA GLU A 662 7.32 5.74 28.97
C GLU A 662 6.85 4.35 28.51
N GLU A 663 7.79 3.41 28.40
CA GLU A 663 7.48 2.00 28.16
C GLU A 663 6.45 1.47 29.16
N PRO A 664 5.73 0.38 28.81
CA PRO A 664 4.74 -0.20 29.70
C PRO A 664 5.37 -0.62 31.03
N SER A 665 5.21 0.22 32.05
CA SER A 665 5.53 -0.16 33.41
C SER A 665 4.73 -1.42 33.76
N PRO A 666 5.37 -2.47 34.31
CA PRO A 666 4.67 -3.64 34.82
C PRO A 666 3.52 -3.29 35.76
N ASP A 667 3.63 -2.14 36.46
CA ASP A 667 2.63 -1.64 37.40
C ASP A 667 1.34 -1.16 36.72
N ARG A 668 1.38 -0.77 35.43
CA ARG A 668 0.20 -0.36 34.65
C ARG A 668 -0.53 -1.50 33.94
N ARG A 669 -0.03 -2.74 33.99
CA ARG A 669 -0.76 -3.91 33.45
C ARG A 669 -2.13 -4.10 34.11
N GLY A 670 -2.30 -3.61 35.34
CA GLY A 670 -3.60 -3.61 36.02
C GLY A 670 -4.63 -2.63 35.44
N GLU A 671 -4.21 -1.62 34.67
CA GLU A 671 -5.08 -0.59 34.09
C GLU A 671 -5.72 -1.04 32.77
N TYR A 672 -5.10 -2.00 32.07
CA TYR A 672 -5.56 -2.53 30.79
C TYR A 672 -5.85 -4.04 30.88
N PRO A 673 -7.06 -4.43 31.34
CA PRO A 673 -7.42 -5.85 31.41
C PRO A 673 -7.44 -6.48 30.02
N ILE A 674 -6.82 -7.67 29.92
CA ILE A 674 -6.78 -8.45 28.68
C ILE A 674 -7.90 -9.50 28.72
N GLU A 675 -8.81 -9.43 27.76
CA GLU A 675 -9.98 -10.29 27.64
C GLU A 675 -9.91 -11.16 26.38
N GLU A 676 -10.72 -12.23 26.32
CA GLU A 676 -10.85 -13.03 25.10
C GLU A 676 -11.77 -12.35 24.09
N TYR A 677 -11.32 -12.24 22.84
CA TYR A 677 -12.16 -11.81 21.72
C TYR A 677 -12.74 -13.05 21.03
N GLY A 678 -13.86 -13.53 21.57
CA GLY A 678 -14.49 -14.78 21.16
C GLY A 678 -15.09 -14.79 19.74
N PRO A 679 -15.49 -15.96 19.22
CA PRO A 679 -16.11 -16.09 17.90
C PRO A 679 -17.44 -15.36 17.71
N LEU A 680 -18.18 -15.11 18.79
CA LEU A 680 -19.46 -14.41 18.79
C LEU A 680 -19.32 -12.92 19.14
N SER A 681 -18.16 -12.51 19.65
CA SER A 681 -17.89 -11.11 19.99
C SER A 681 -17.89 -10.26 18.73
N GLY A 682 -18.75 -9.25 18.66
CA GLY A 682 -18.84 -8.35 17.50
C GLY A 682 -19.34 -9.00 16.20
N ILE A 683 -19.92 -10.20 16.26
CA ILE A 683 -20.37 -10.95 15.06
C ILE A 683 -21.43 -10.20 14.23
N LEU A 684 -22.21 -9.32 14.87
CA LEU A 684 -23.11 -8.39 14.21
C LEU A 684 -22.64 -6.96 14.49
N ASN A 685 -22.40 -6.20 13.43
CA ASN A 685 -21.98 -4.82 13.46
C ASN A 685 -22.60 -4.09 12.26
N TYR A 686 -23.88 -3.71 12.39
CA TYR A 686 -24.59 -2.95 11.37
C TYR A 686 -24.03 -1.54 11.31
N HIS A 687 -23.43 -1.21 10.17
CA HIS A 687 -22.74 0.06 9.99
C HIS A 687 -23.30 0.91 8.85
N SER A 688 -23.92 0.28 7.86
CA SER A 688 -24.43 0.97 6.67
C SER A 688 -25.82 0.52 6.29
N TRP A 689 -26.59 1.44 5.74
CA TRP A 689 -27.94 1.20 5.24
C TRP A 689 -28.24 2.18 4.10
N GLY A 690 -29.38 2.06 3.45
CA GLY A 690 -29.78 3.05 2.45
C GLY A 690 -30.83 2.55 1.49
N ALA A 691 -31.07 3.36 0.46
CA ALA A 691 -31.97 3.03 -0.64
C ALA A 691 -31.26 3.23 -1.99
N ILE A 692 -31.41 2.27 -2.89
CA ILE A 692 -30.78 2.25 -4.21
C ILE A 692 -31.89 2.24 -5.26
N PRO A 693 -31.93 3.23 -6.17
CA PRO A 693 -32.81 3.18 -7.31
C PRO A 693 -32.34 2.08 -8.25
N ASP A 694 -33.29 1.34 -8.79
CA ASP A 694 -33.00 0.29 -9.75
C ASP A 694 -33.33 0.77 -11.17
N PHE A 695 -32.49 0.36 -12.12
CA PHE A 695 -32.59 0.77 -13.53
C PHE A 695 -33.88 0.29 -14.21
N GLU A 696 -34.55 -0.72 -13.65
CA GLU A 696 -35.87 -1.21 -14.09
C GLU A 696 -37.04 -0.52 -13.37
N GLY A 697 -36.81 0.63 -12.72
CA GLY A 697 -37.86 1.43 -12.08
C GLY A 697 -38.27 0.97 -10.68
N GLY A 698 -37.46 0.15 -10.01
CA GLY A 698 -37.66 -0.21 -8.60
C GLY A 698 -36.85 0.62 -7.60
N LEU A 699 -37.14 0.40 -6.31
CA LEU A 699 -36.41 0.95 -5.18
C LEU A 699 -36.05 -0.19 -4.22
N GLU A 700 -34.76 -0.38 -3.96
CA GLU A 700 -34.23 -1.37 -3.01
C GLU A 700 -33.73 -0.66 -1.74
N PHE A 701 -34.13 -1.14 -0.58
CA PHE A 701 -33.55 -0.76 0.71
C PHE A 701 -32.59 -1.85 1.17
N PHE A 702 -31.50 -1.47 1.83
CA PHE A 702 -30.55 -2.43 2.39
C PHE A 702 -30.04 -2.02 3.77
N ALA A 703 -29.53 -3.00 4.51
CA ALA A 703 -28.76 -2.82 5.73
C ALA A 703 -27.61 -3.85 5.77
N ARG A 704 -26.40 -3.36 5.99
CA ARG A 704 -25.16 -4.14 5.97
C ARG A 704 -24.50 -4.22 7.33
N SER A 705 -24.06 -5.43 7.67
CA SER A 705 -23.31 -5.74 8.89
C SER A 705 -22.04 -6.48 8.52
N ASP A 706 -20.89 -5.99 8.99
CA ASP A 706 -19.58 -6.64 8.81
C ASP A 706 -18.87 -6.72 10.15
N GLU A 707 -18.52 -7.93 10.58
CA GLU A 707 -17.69 -8.14 11.76
C GLU A 707 -16.28 -7.57 11.53
N ILE A 708 -15.66 -7.01 12.58
CA ILE A 708 -14.42 -6.22 12.49
C ILE A 708 -13.24 -7.05 11.95
N LEU A 709 -13.11 -8.33 12.33
CA LEU A 709 -12.12 -9.25 11.75
C LEU A 709 -12.53 -9.81 10.38
N SER A 710 -13.62 -9.31 9.79
CA SER A 710 -14.18 -9.70 8.49
C SER A 710 -14.55 -11.19 8.37
N ARG A 711 -14.90 -11.83 9.50
CA ARG A 711 -15.31 -13.25 9.52
C ARG A 711 -16.73 -13.44 9.01
N LEU A 712 -17.64 -12.50 9.27
CA LEU A 712 -19.03 -12.55 8.81
C LEU A 712 -19.41 -11.22 8.17
N SER A 713 -19.93 -11.29 6.95
CA SER A 713 -20.61 -10.18 6.28
C SER A 713 -22.06 -10.58 6.07
N LEU A 714 -23.01 -9.70 6.40
CA LEU A 714 -24.45 -9.87 6.17
C LEU A 714 -25.00 -8.65 5.44
N THR A 715 -25.94 -8.88 4.53
CA THR A 715 -26.71 -7.83 3.87
C THR A 715 -28.18 -8.24 3.88
N ASN A 716 -29.00 -7.46 4.55
CA ASN A 716 -30.45 -7.53 4.43
C ASN A 716 -30.85 -6.55 3.35
N PHE A 717 -31.82 -6.93 2.52
CA PHE A 717 -32.34 -6.08 1.47
C PHE A 717 -33.83 -6.32 1.29
N GLY A 718 -34.54 -5.33 0.79
CA GLY A 718 -35.93 -5.48 0.41
C GLY A 718 -36.41 -4.26 -0.36
N GLY A 719 -37.38 -4.45 -1.23
CA GLY A 719 -37.77 -3.38 -2.14
C GLY A 719 -39.03 -3.70 -2.92
N PHE A 720 -39.34 -2.78 -3.83
CA PHE A 720 -40.45 -2.92 -4.76
C PHE A 720 -40.06 -2.42 -6.15
N ASN A 721 -40.63 -3.02 -7.19
CA ASN A 721 -40.51 -2.57 -8.57
C ASN A 721 -41.86 -2.06 -9.06
N LEU A 722 -41.91 -0.78 -9.48
CA LEU A 722 -43.14 -0.12 -9.91
C LEU A 722 -43.58 -0.46 -11.34
N GLN A 723 -42.68 -1.00 -12.17
CA GLN A 723 -43.04 -1.40 -13.54
C GLN A 723 -43.79 -2.73 -13.56
N ASN A 724 -43.43 -3.63 -12.65
CA ASN A 724 -43.94 -5.00 -12.61
C ASN A 724 -44.64 -5.35 -11.28
N ASP A 725 -44.97 -4.35 -10.45
CA ASP A 725 -45.64 -4.51 -9.14
C ASP A 725 -45.06 -5.66 -8.30
N ARG A 726 -43.73 -5.74 -8.27
CA ARG A 726 -42.97 -6.83 -7.65
C ARG A 726 -42.41 -6.39 -6.31
N TYR A 727 -42.67 -7.14 -5.24
CA TYR A 727 -42.04 -6.91 -3.93
C TYR A 727 -40.99 -7.99 -3.66
N TYR A 728 -39.96 -7.66 -2.89
CA TYR A 728 -38.96 -8.63 -2.47
C TYR A 728 -38.32 -8.26 -1.14
N LEU A 729 -37.85 -9.27 -0.41
CA LEU A 729 -37.12 -9.16 0.83
C LEU A 729 -36.11 -10.31 0.89
N GLY A 730 -34.92 -10.07 1.39
CA GLY A 730 -33.93 -11.11 1.58
C GLY A 730 -32.82 -10.77 2.55
N LEU A 731 -32.07 -11.80 2.87
CA LEU A 731 -30.84 -11.78 3.64
C LEU A 731 -29.82 -12.58 2.85
N GLN A 732 -28.62 -12.03 2.70
CA GLN A 732 -27.47 -12.76 2.19
C GLN A 732 -26.28 -12.59 3.12
N GLY A 733 -25.42 -13.59 3.17
CA GLY A 733 -24.26 -13.61 4.04
C GLY A 733 -23.08 -14.34 3.45
N THR A 734 -21.90 -13.98 3.94
CA THR A 734 -20.65 -14.66 3.64
C THR A 734 -19.88 -14.90 4.93
N TYR A 735 -19.58 -16.16 5.22
CA TYR A 735 -18.78 -16.56 6.36
C TYR A 735 -17.38 -16.97 5.90
N ARG A 736 -16.38 -16.26 6.42
CA ARG A 736 -14.95 -16.35 6.13
C ARG A 736 -14.14 -16.79 7.36
N GLY A 737 -14.80 -17.34 8.38
CA GLY A 737 -14.13 -17.82 9.60
C GLY A 737 -13.37 -19.14 9.42
N PHE A 738 -13.61 -19.88 8.33
CA PHE A 738 -12.84 -21.05 7.92
C PHE A 738 -12.79 -21.15 6.39
N PHE A 739 -12.07 -22.17 5.90
CA PHE A 739 -11.96 -22.50 4.48
C PHE A 739 -12.69 -23.82 4.17
N PRO A 740 -13.50 -23.92 3.09
CA PRO A 740 -13.80 -22.88 2.09
C PRO A 740 -14.70 -21.78 2.65
N ILE A 741 -14.76 -20.63 1.95
CA ILE A 741 -15.70 -19.54 2.27
C ILE A 741 -17.11 -20.07 2.05
N LEU A 742 -18.01 -19.86 3.01
CA LEU A 742 -19.43 -20.17 2.84
C LEU A 742 -20.21 -18.94 2.45
N GLN A 743 -21.05 -19.06 1.44
CA GLN A 743 -22.05 -18.08 1.05
C GLN A 743 -23.42 -18.64 1.34
N PHE A 744 -24.32 -17.84 1.87
CA PHE A 744 -25.69 -18.26 2.13
C PHE A 744 -26.65 -17.11 1.89
N GLY A 745 -27.90 -17.41 1.60
CA GLY A 745 -28.93 -16.40 1.57
C GLY A 745 -30.32 -16.97 1.47
N LEU A 746 -31.29 -16.15 1.84
CA LEU A 746 -32.72 -16.44 1.76
C LEU A 746 -33.40 -15.19 1.22
N SER A 747 -34.27 -15.33 0.24
CA SER A 747 -35.10 -14.24 -0.26
C SER A 747 -36.50 -14.71 -0.56
N ALA A 748 -37.48 -13.82 -0.44
CA ALA A 748 -38.83 -14.01 -0.91
C ALA A 748 -39.20 -12.86 -1.84
N ASP A 749 -40.01 -13.15 -2.85
CA ASP A 749 -40.48 -12.15 -3.82
C ASP A 749 -41.84 -12.51 -4.39
N THR A 750 -42.58 -11.50 -4.82
CA THR A 750 -43.94 -11.65 -5.33
C THR A 750 -44.06 -10.98 -6.67
N ASN A 751 -44.92 -11.47 -7.54
CA ASN A 751 -45.36 -10.73 -8.71
C ASN A 751 -46.84 -10.37 -8.55
N SER A 752 -47.20 -9.13 -8.86
CA SER A 752 -48.61 -8.73 -8.93
C SER A 752 -48.90 -8.12 -10.29
N PRO A 753 -49.14 -8.93 -11.34
CA PRO A 753 -49.52 -8.38 -12.63
C PRO A 753 -50.83 -7.59 -12.50
N THR A 754 -51.15 -6.79 -13.51
CA THR A 754 -52.46 -6.12 -13.66
C THR A 754 -53.66 -7.09 -13.64
N ASP A 755 -53.42 -8.41 -13.71
CA ASP A 755 -54.39 -9.49 -13.61
C ASP A 755 -54.24 -10.25 -12.26
N PRO A 756 -55.24 -10.18 -11.35
CA PRO A 756 -55.23 -10.87 -10.05
C PRO A 756 -55.04 -12.39 -10.13
N ASP A 757 -55.44 -13.01 -11.24
CA ASP A 757 -55.33 -14.47 -11.43
C ASP A 757 -53.90 -14.90 -11.82
N SER A 758 -52.97 -13.93 -11.92
CA SER A 758 -51.57 -14.16 -12.32
C SER A 758 -50.51 -13.88 -11.26
N GLN A 759 -50.95 -13.77 -10.00
CA GLN A 759 -50.06 -13.56 -8.85
C GLN A 759 -49.30 -14.83 -8.49
N TRP A 760 -48.01 -14.69 -8.19
CA TRP A 760 -47.18 -15.78 -7.68
C TRP A 760 -46.31 -15.32 -6.52
N TYR A 761 -45.98 -16.28 -5.65
CA TYR A 761 -45.09 -16.10 -4.50
C TYR A 761 -43.86 -16.99 -4.68
N GLY A 762 -42.68 -16.38 -4.58
CA GLY A 762 -41.40 -17.05 -4.74
C GLY A 762 -40.58 -17.00 -3.47
N ALA A 763 -39.86 -18.08 -3.18
CA ALA A 763 -38.82 -18.14 -2.17
C ALA A 763 -37.54 -18.73 -2.77
N THR A 764 -36.39 -18.14 -2.48
CA THR A 764 -35.08 -18.60 -2.92
C THR A 764 -34.17 -18.80 -1.72
N ALA A 765 -33.56 -19.97 -1.60
CA ALA A 765 -32.40 -20.19 -0.75
C ALA A 765 -31.14 -20.31 -1.61
N LEU A 766 -30.04 -19.71 -1.17
CA LEU A 766 -28.71 -19.87 -1.75
C LEU A 766 -27.79 -20.53 -0.72
N LEU A 767 -27.00 -21.49 -1.18
CA LEU A 767 -25.83 -21.98 -0.49
C LEU A 767 -24.67 -22.05 -1.49
N GLY A 768 -23.52 -21.50 -1.13
CA GLY A 768 -22.33 -21.50 -1.96
C GLY A 768 -21.07 -21.77 -1.17
N ALA A 769 -20.06 -22.27 -1.88
CA ALA A 769 -18.70 -22.44 -1.39
C ALA A 769 -17.72 -21.80 -2.37
N ASP A 770 -16.79 -21.01 -1.85
CA ASP A 770 -15.76 -20.32 -2.64
C ASP A 770 -14.36 -20.63 -2.08
N ALA A 771 -13.44 -20.94 -2.99
CA ALA A 771 -12.06 -21.29 -2.69
C ALA A 771 -11.09 -20.43 -3.55
N PRO A 772 -10.86 -19.16 -3.18
CA PRO A 772 -9.96 -18.28 -3.90
C PRO A 772 -8.52 -18.45 -3.37
N LEU A 773 -7.70 -19.21 -4.10
CA LEU A 773 -6.31 -19.50 -3.76
C LEU A 773 -5.36 -18.44 -4.31
N ASN A 774 -4.51 -17.86 -3.46
CA ASN A 774 -3.41 -16.98 -3.87
C ASN A 774 -2.12 -17.77 -4.05
N LEU A 775 -1.66 -17.90 -5.30
CA LEU A 775 -0.48 -18.69 -5.67
C LEU A 775 0.67 -17.80 -6.19
N SER A 776 0.60 -16.50 -5.88
CA SER A 776 1.55 -15.50 -6.35
C SER A 776 2.97 -15.78 -5.83
N ARG A 777 3.96 -15.73 -6.72
CA ARG A 777 5.39 -15.96 -6.42
C ARG A 777 6.27 -15.21 -7.42
N GLY A 778 7.38 -14.63 -6.96
CA GLY A 778 8.28 -13.84 -7.78
C GLY A 778 7.54 -12.75 -8.56
N VAL A 779 7.91 -12.59 -9.82
CA VAL A 779 7.30 -11.63 -10.75
C VAL A 779 5.90 -12.03 -11.23
N TRP A 780 5.25 -13.04 -10.65
CA TRP A 780 3.93 -13.48 -11.08
C TRP A 780 2.88 -13.31 -9.98
N PHE A 781 1.84 -12.55 -10.28
CA PHE A 781 0.56 -12.61 -9.56
C PHE A 781 -0.25 -13.79 -10.11
N ARG A 782 -0.72 -14.68 -9.24
CA ARG A 782 -1.45 -15.89 -9.64
C ARG A 782 -2.61 -16.16 -8.68
N ARG A 783 -3.80 -16.36 -9.22
CA ARG A 783 -5.01 -16.70 -8.47
C ARG A 783 -5.73 -17.86 -9.15
N LEU A 784 -6.09 -18.87 -8.35
CA LEU A 784 -6.96 -19.97 -8.77
C LEU A 784 -8.22 -19.91 -7.91
N SER A 785 -9.40 -19.77 -8.51
CA SER A 785 -10.65 -19.73 -7.75
C SER A 785 -11.55 -20.86 -8.17
N LEU A 786 -12.07 -21.61 -7.19
CA LEU A 786 -13.11 -22.61 -7.40
C LEU A 786 -14.37 -22.15 -6.67
N ASN A 787 -15.48 -22.09 -7.38
CA ASN A 787 -16.75 -21.65 -6.86
C ASN A 787 -17.83 -22.68 -7.16
N THR A 788 -18.70 -22.96 -6.20
CA THR A 788 -19.93 -23.71 -6.42
C THR A 788 -21.06 -23.02 -5.70
N THR A 789 -22.17 -22.78 -6.39
CA THR A 789 -23.38 -22.16 -5.84
C THR A 789 -24.58 -23.01 -6.19
N ALA A 790 -25.43 -23.27 -5.20
CA ALA A 790 -26.71 -23.95 -5.37
C ALA A 790 -27.82 -23.00 -4.94
N TYR A 791 -28.88 -22.96 -5.75
CA TYR A 791 -30.09 -22.18 -5.52
C TYR A 791 -31.25 -23.14 -5.36
N LEU A 792 -32.03 -23.04 -4.29
CA LEU A 792 -33.32 -23.70 -4.18
C LEU A 792 -34.40 -22.64 -4.36
N ARG A 793 -35.10 -22.65 -5.49
CA ARG A 793 -36.23 -21.79 -5.80
C ARG A 793 -37.52 -22.56 -5.61
N TYR A 794 -38.48 -21.98 -4.91
CA TYR A 794 -39.86 -22.41 -4.80
C TYR A 794 -40.76 -21.30 -5.33
N GLU A 795 -41.77 -21.64 -6.12
CA GLU A 795 -42.76 -20.71 -6.66
C GLU A 795 -44.16 -21.33 -6.56
N GLU A 796 -45.07 -20.61 -5.92
CA GLU A 796 -46.49 -20.96 -5.76
C GLU A 796 -47.33 -20.24 -6.83
N ALA A 797 -48.30 -20.94 -7.42
CA ALA A 797 -49.29 -20.43 -8.39
C ALA A 797 -48.72 -19.87 -9.71
N ARG A 798 -48.11 -20.72 -10.56
CA ARG A 798 -47.79 -20.34 -11.95
C ARG A 798 -49.03 -20.47 -12.86
N PRO A 799 -49.62 -19.38 -13.37
CA PRO A 799 -50.86 -19.42 -14.17
C PRO A 799 -50.63 -19.89 -15.62
N GLU A 800 -49.38 -19.93 -16.06
CA GLU A 800 -48.96 -20.27 -17.42
C GLU A 800 -48.93 -21.79 -17.68
N TYR A 801 -49.13 -22.60 -16.64
CA TYR A 801 -49.15 -24.06 -16.70
C TYR A 801 -50.52 -24.58 -16.22
N ASP A 802 -51.17 -25.40 -17.03
CA ASP A 802 -52.52 -25.91 -16.76
C ASP A 802 -52.48 -26.92 -15.59
N GLY A 803 -52.94 -26.49 -14.41
CA GLY A 803 -52.94 -27.25 -13.16
C GLY A 803 -52.25 -26.52 -12.01
N ASP A 804 -52.94 -26.43 -10.87
CA ASP A 804 -52.49 -25.81 -9.61
C ASP A 804 -51.26 -26.57 -9.04
N GLN A 805 -50.05 -26.24 -9.52
CA GLN A 805 -48.82 -26.93 -9.13
C GLN A 805 -47.74 -25.95 -8.70
N ASP A 806 -47.35 -26.06 -7.44
CA ASP A 806 -46.12 -25.48 -6.92
C ASP A 806 -44.91 -25.96 -7.74
N ALA A 807 -44.06 -25.02 -8.15
CA ALA A 807 -42.85 -25.30 -8.92
C ALA A 807 -41.61 -25.12 -8.04
N TYR A 808 -40.73 -26.12 -8.03
CA TYR A 808 -39.41 -26.00 -7.42
C TYR A 808 -38.31 -26.12 -8.47
N ALA A 809 -37.22 -25.39 -8.30
CA ALA A 809 -36.03 -25.48 -9.14
C ALA A 809 -34.77 -25.52 -8.27
N LEU A 810 -33.84 -26.42 -8.59
CA LEU A 810 -32.52 -26.51 -7.95
C LEU A 810 -31.37 -26.21 -8.94
N PRO A 811 -31.15 -24.96 -9.37
CA PRO A 811 -29.96 -24.60 -10.15
C PRO A 811 -28.67 -24.78 -9.36
N ILE A 812 -27.66 -25.38 -9.99
CA ILE A 812 -26.31 -25.53 -9.46
C ILE A 812 -25.33 -24.96 -10.48
N GLY A 813 -24.56 -23.97 -10.04
CA GLY A 813 -23.48 -23.34 -10.77
C GLY A 813 -22.12 -23.80 -10.24
N HIS A 814 -21.18 -24.03 -11.16
CA HIS A 814 -19.77 -24.22 -10.86
C HIS A 814 -18.96 -23.20 -11.68
N SER A 815 -17.91 -22.65 -11.08
CA SER A 815 -16.92 -21.85 -11.80
C SER A 815 -15.51 -22.24 -11.36
N LEU A 816 -14.60 -22.30 -12.32
CA LEU A 816 -13.17 -22.48 -12.14
C LEU A 816 -12.48 -21.37 -12.91
N SER A 817 -11.74 -20.50 -12.22
CA SER A 817 -10.98 -19.44 -12.85
C SER A 817 -9.50 -19.47 -12.48
N TRP A 818 -8.66 -19.25 -13.48
CA TRP A 818 -7.23 -19.00 -13.34
C TRP A 818 -6.94 -17.58 -13.83
N TYR A 819 -6.20 -16.84 -13.02
CA TYR A 819 -5.65 -15.56 -13.40
C TYR A 819 -4.15 -15.55 -13.10
N GLY A 820 -3.34 -15.20 -14.09
CA GLY A 820 -1.89 -15.09 -13.99
C GLY A 820 -1.40 -13.85 -14.71
N ALA A 821 -0.70 -12.96 -14.01
CA ALA A 821 -0.19 -11.72 -14.58
C ALA A 821 1.24 -11.44 -14.13
N SER A 822 2.06 -10.90 -15.02
CA SER A 822 3.41 -10.44 -14.67
C SER A 822 3.35 -9.14 -13.87
N LYS A 823 4.04 -9.12 -12.73
CA LYS A 823 4.32 -7.93 -11.91
C LYS A 823 5.49 -7.11 -12.46
N ALA A 824 6.26 -7.64 -13.41
CA ALA A 824 7.31 -6.91 -14.11
C ALA A 824 6.71 -5.93 -15.13
N SER A 825 5.96 -4.95 -14.62
CA SER A 825 5.32 -3.87 -15.37
C SER A 825 5.83 -2.53 -14.86
N SER A 826 5.89 -1.55 -15.75
CA SER A 826 6.14 -0.15 -15.39
C SER A 826 4.85 0.57 -15.00
N PRO A 827 4.91 1.66 -14.23
CA PRO A 827 3.73 2.48 -13.89
C PRO A 827 2.90 2.94 -15.09
N ALA A 828 3.55 3.25 -16.23
CA ALA A 828 2.87 3.70 -17.45
C ALA A 828 2.18 2.57 -18.25
N ASP A 829 2.33 1.31 -17.84
CA ASP A 829 1.71 0.18 -18.55
C ASP A 829 0.23 0.04 -18.17
N PHE A 830 -0.66 0.23 -19.15
CA PHE A 830 -2.10 0.05 -18.98
C PHE A 830 -2.54 -1.42 -18.78
N ALA A 831 -1.68 -2.38 -19.12
CA ALA A 831 -1.88 -3.79 -18.84
C ALA A 831 -0.53 -4.51 -18.65
N PRO A 832 -0.48 -5.64 -17.90
CA PRO A 832 0.73 -6.43 -17.75
C PRO A 832 1.30 -6.86 -19.11
N PRO A 833 2.64 -6.94 -19.27
CA PRO A 833 3.23 -7.42 -20.52
C PRO A 833 2.86 -8.87 -20.82
N TRP A 834 2.64 -9.67 -19.77
CA TRP A 834 2.20 -11.05 -19.85
C TRP A 834 1.01 -11.26 -18.92
N GLU A 835 -0.11 -11.72 -19.47
CA GLU A 835 -1.34 -12.00 -18.73
C GLU A 835 -2.05 -13.22 -19.29
N GLN A 836 -2.66 -13.98 -18.42
CA GLN A 836 -3.44 -15.18 -18.71
C GLN A 836 -4.67 -15.17 -17.81
N TYR A 837 -5.84 -15.15 -18.42
CA TYR A 837 -7.11 -15.41 -17.75
C TYR A 837 -7.78 -16.59 -18.45
N LEU A 838 -8.30 -17.51 -17.65
CA LEU A 838 -9.13 -18.62 -18.11
C LEU A 838 -10.26 -18.82 -17.11
N GLU A 839 -11.50 -18.84 -17.58
CA GLU A 839 -12.67 -19.17 -16.77
C GLU A 839 -13.48 -20.26 -17.47
N LEU A 840 -13.80 -21.30 -16.71
CA LEU A 840 -14.78 -22.32 -17.08
C LEU A 840 -15.96 -22.18 -16.14
N ASN A 841 -17.16 -22.09 -16.68
CA ASN A 841 -18.38 -22.10 -15.88
C ASN A 841 -19.38 -23.14 -16.39
N ALA A 842 -20.09 -23.76 -15.46
CA ALA A 842 -21.14 -24.72 -15.75
C ALA A 842 -22.35 -24.38 -14.91
N LEU A 843 -23.55 -24.41 -15.50
CA LEU A 843 -24.82 -24.19 -14.80
C LEU A 843 -25.80 -25.25 -15.28
N TYR A 844 -26.45 -25.95 -14.36
CA TYR A 844 -27.52 -26.90 -14.67
C TYR A 844 -28.57 -26.88 -13.57
N THR A 845 -29.80 -27.27 -13.89
CA THR A 845 -30.84 -27.46 -12.88
C THR A 845 -30.91 -28.93 -12.49
N ALA A 846 -30.63 -29.24 -11.21
CA ALA A 846 -30.62 -30.60 -10.70
C ALA A 846 -32.04 -31.17 -10.53
N ALA A 847 -33.04 -30.31 -10.27
CA ALA A 847 -34.44 -30.73 -10.15
C ALA A 847 -35.41 -29.58 -10.49
N PRO A 848 -36.47 -29.82 -11.27
CA PRO A 848 -36.69 -31.01 -12.11
C PRO A 848 -35.74 -30.99 -13.31
N ALA A 849 -34.94 -32.04 -13.49
CA ALA A 849 -33.91 -32.10 -14.53
C ALA A 849 -34.47 -32.21 -15.96
N GLU A 850 -35.77 -32.53 -16.11
CA GLU A 850 -36.42 -32.84 -17.40
C GLU A 850 -36.85 -31.59 -18.19
N TYR A 851 -37.03 -30.45 -17.51
CA TYR A 851 -37.54 -29.22 -18.12
C TYR A 851 -36.44 -28.20 -18.41
N TRP A 852 -35.35 -28.23 -17.65
CA TRP A 852 -34.33 -27.17 -17.63
C TRP A 852 -33.02 -27.59 -18.27
N GLY A 853 -32.42 -26.66 -19.02
CA GLY A 853 -31.18 -26.89 -19.74
C GLY A 853 -29.89 -26.83 -18.91
N ARG A 854 -28.80 -27.26 -19.54
CA ARG A 854 -27.42 -27.13 -19.07
C ARG A 854 -26.68 -26.09 -19.91
N ARG A 855 -25.80 -25.33 -19.27
CA ARG A 855 -24.94 -24.32 -19.87
C ARG A 855 -23.50 -24.60 -19.47
N PHE A 856 -22.60 -24.52 -20.44
CA PHE A 856 -21.16 -24.52 -20.24
C PHE A 856 -20.56 -23.30 -20.94
N GLY A 857 -19.80 -22.49 -20.22
CA GLY A 857 -19.10 -21.33 -20.77
C GLY A 857 -17.59 -21.45 -20.58
N LEU A 858 -16.87 -20.95 -21.57
CA LEU A 858 -15.43 -20.78 -21.59
C LEU A 858 -15.12 -19.31 -21.88
N GLN A 859 -14.26 -18.70 -21.08
CA GLN A 859 -13.66 -17.40 -21.37
C GLN A 859 -12.16 -17.48 -21.22
N GLY A 860 -11.43 -16.80 -22.10
CA GLY A 860 -9.99 -16.67 -22.02
C GLY A 860 -9.52 -15.29 -22.46
N LEU A 861 -8.46 -14.79 -21.82
CA LEU A 861 -7.74 -13.59 -22.23
C LEU A 861 -6.24 -13.87 -22.14
N LEU A 862 -5.51 -13.51 -23.18
CA LEU A 862 -4.06 -13.52 -23.19
C LEU A 862 -3.54 -12.13 -23.56
N THR A 863 -2.65 -11.58 -22.74
CA THR A 863 -1.94 -10.32 -23.04
C THR A 863 -0.48 -10.63 -23.33
N PHE A 864 0.04 -10.05 -24.42
CA PHE A 864 1.43 -10.14 -24.86
C PHE A 864 2.05 -8.75 -25.01
N PRO A 865 3.39 -8.63 -24.99
CA PRO A 865 4.06 -7.40 -25.38
C PRO A 865 3.70 -7.02 -26.83
N GLY A 866 3.45 -5.73 -27.06
CA GLY A 866 3.18 -5.17 -28.38
C GLY A 866 4.44 -4.75 -29.16
N PRO A 867 4.28 -4.17 -30.36
CA PRO A 867 5.40 -3.80 -31.23
C PRO A 867 6.19 -2.57 -30.77
N ALA A 868 5.67 -1.80 -29.80
CA ALA A 868 6.36 -0.66 -29.21
C ALA A 868 6.30 -0.73 -27.68
N ARG A 869 7.13 0.10 -27.03
CA ARG A 869 7.17 0.21 -25.56
C ARG A 869 5.79 0.55 -25.02
N SER A 870 5.38 -0.12 -23.94
CA SER A 870 4.06 0.00 -23.33
C SER A 870 2.85 -0.35 -24.22
N HIS A 871 3.05 -0.81 -25.45
CA HIS A 871 1.98 -1.41 -26.25
C HIS A 871 1.70 -2.84 -25.77
N ARG A 872 0.44 -3.25 -25.86
CA ARG A 872 -0.04 -4.57 -25.44
C ARG A 872 -0.92 -5.16 -26.53
N LEU A 873 -0.72 -6.44 -26.82
CA LEU A 873 -1.59 -7.22 -27.70
C LEU A 873 -2.47 -8.12 -26.85
N GLN A 874 -3.78 -7.90 -26.88
CA GLN A 874 -4.76 -8.71 -26.16
C GLN A 874 -5.51 -9.62 -27.13
N LEU A 875 -5.54 -10.92 -26.82
CA LEU A 875 -6.34 -11.92 -27.51
C LEU A 875 -7.39 -12.46 -26.55
N SER A 876 -8.67 -12.27 -26.86
CA SER A 876 -9.77 -12.81 -26.07
C SER A 876 -10.49 -13.93 -26.82
N LEU A 877 -10.91 -14.95 -26.07
CA LEU A 877 -11.72 -16.07 -26.53
C LEU A 877 -12.95 -16.17 -25.63
N SER A 878 -14.11 -16.37 -26.23
CA SER A 878 -15.30 -16.77 -25.48
C SER A 878 -16.07 -17.81 -26.27
N GLY A 879 -16.60 -18.81 -25.57
CA GLY A 879 -17.44 -19.86 -26.16
C GLY A 879 -18.50 -20.29 -25.16
N GLU A 880 -19.68 -20.67 -25.64
CA GLU A 880 -20.79 -21.05 -24.77
C GLU A 880 -21.64 -22.15 -25.41
N ALA A 881 -21.71 -23.32 -24.76
CA ALA A 881 -22.58 -24.40 -25.16
C ALA A 881 -23.83 -24.43 -24.27
N LYS A 882 -25.01 -24.55 -24.90
CA LYS A 882 -26.32 -24.64 -24.24
C LYS A 882 -27.03 -25.90 -24.73
N SER A 883 -27.76 -26.58 -23.85
CA SER A 883 -28.59 -27.75 -24.20
C SER A 883 -29.83 -27.79 -23.30
N GLY A 884 -31.01 -28.15 -23.82
CA GLY A 884 -32.27 -28.24 -23.06
C GLY A 884 -33.47 -27.54 -23.70
N ARG A 885 -34.67 -27.71 -23.11
CA ARG A 885 -35.94 -27.13 -23.62
C ARG A 885 -36.12 -25.66 -23.22
N GLU A 886 -35.86 -25.32 -21.96
CA GLU A 886 -35.74 -23.94 -21.49
C GLU A 886 -34.29 -23.65 -21.11
N VAL A 887 -33.71 -22.59 -21.67
CA VAL A 887 -32.32 -22.21 -21.44
C VAL A 887 -32.25 -20.93 -20.62
N PRO A 888 -31.47 -20.88 -19.52
CA PRO A 888 -31.25 -19.64 -18.78
C PRO A 888 -30.72 -18.54 -19.74
N LEU A 889 -31.40 -17.39 -19.80
CA LEU A 889 -31.12 -16.27 -20.71
C LEU A 889 -29.75 -15.58 -20.47
N ASN A 890 -29.03 -15.96 -19.41
CA ASN A 890 -27.78 -15.32 -19.02
C ASN A 890 -26.63 -15.85 -19.89
N THR A 891 -26.14 -15.01 -20.79
CA THR A 891 -24.96 -15.27 -21.62
C THR A 891 -23.74 -14.62 -20.97
N PRO A 892 -22.67 -15.36 -20.63
CA PRO A 892 -21.47 -14.80 -20.05
C PRO A 892 -20.53 -14.23 -21.14
N SER A 893 -20.77 -14.52 -22.44
CA SER A 893 -19.94 -14.02 -23.54
C SER A 893 -20.12 -12.51 -23.74
N ILE A 894 -19.03 -11.74 -23.66
CA ILE A 894 -18.98 -10.33 -24.05
C ILE A 894 -18.81 -10.27 -25.58
N ARG A 895 -19.86 -9.88 -26.31
CA ARG A 895 -19.82 -9.77 -27.78
C ARG A 895 -19.25 -8.39 -28.19
N PRO A 896 -18.33 -8.32 -29.17
CA PRO A 896 -17.91 -7.04 -29.75
C PRO A 896 -19.12 -6.29 -30.32
N ARG A 897 -19.20 -4.97 -30.09
CA ARG A 897 -20.27 -4.11 -30.64
C ARG A 897 -20.16 -4.02 -32.17
N ALA A 898 -20.72 -4.99 -32.89
CA ALA A 898 -20.99 -4.94 -34.34
C ALA A 898 -21.63 -6.24 -34.90
N TYR A 899 -21.68 -7.35 -34.16
CA TYR A 899 -22.21 -8.61 -34.69
C TYR A 899 -23.73 -8.73 -34.49
N PRO A 900 -24.53 -8.84 -35.57
CA PRO A 900 -25.98 -9.01 -35.48
C PRO A 900 -26.35 -10.38 -34.89
N PHE A 901 -27.46 -10.41 -34.16
CA PHE A 901 -28.11 -11.64 -33.70
C PHE A 901 -28.56 -12.49 -34.89
N GLY A 902 -28.14 -13.75 -34.96
CA GLY A 902 -28.91 -14.80 -35.62
C GLY A 902 -29.74 -15.50 -34.56
N TRP A 903 -31.04 -15.22 -34.49
CA TRP A 903 -31.97 -16.09 -33.77
C TRP A 903 -32.14 -17.38 -34.60
N ASN A 904 -31.63 -18.51 -34.12
CA ASN A 904 -32.14 -19.81 -34.55
C ASN A 904 -33.28 -20.17 -33.60
N GLU A 905 -34.53 -20.06 -34.07
CA GLU A 905 -35.74 -20.36 -33.30
C GLU A 905 -35.88 -21.85 -32.95
N HIS A 906 -34.97 -22.72 -33.41
CA HIS A 906 -34.91 -24.13 -33.04
C HIS A 906 -33.47 -24.51 -32.66
N TYR A 907 -33.21 -24.70 -31.37
CA TYR A 907 -32.07 -25.49 -30.93
C TYR A 907 -32.52 -26.96 -30.95
N PRO A 908 -32.02 -27.82 -31.87
CA PRO A 908 -32.12 -29.25 -31.66
C PRO A 908 -31.46 -29.59 -30.31
N GLU A 909 -31.86 -30.70 -29.66
CA GLU A 909 -31.40 -31.11 -28.32
C GLU A 909 -29.87 -31.14 -28.13
N ASN A 910 -29.09 -31.03 -29.21
CA ASN A 910 -27.63 -31.11 -29.28
C ASN A 910 -26.93 -29.86 -29.89
N ALA A 911 -27.58 -28.70 -30.01
CA ALA A 911 -26.98 -27.55 -30.69
C ALA A 911 -25.93 -26.81 -29.82
N VAL A 912 -24.68 -26.81 -30.30
CA VAL A 912 -23.56 -26.01 -29.78
C VAL A 912 -23.58 -24.65 -30.50
N ALA A 913 -23.58 -23.54 -29.74
CA ALA A 913 -23.50 -22.17 -30.28
C ALA A 913 -22.07 -21.62 -30.22
#